data_AF-A0A2N2XB60-F1
#
_entry.id   AF-A0A2N2XB60-F1
#
_cell.length_a   1.000
_cell.length_b   1.000
_cell.length_c   1.000
_cell.angle_alpha   90.00
_cell.angle_beta   90.00
_cell.angle_gamma   90.00
#
_symmetry.space_group_name_H-M   'P 1'
#
loop_
_entity.id
_entity.type
_entity.pdbx_description
1 polymer ?
#
loop_
_entity_poly.entity_id
_entity_poly.type
_entity_poly.pdbx_seq_one_letter_code
_entity_poly.pdbx_strand_id
1 'polypeptide(L)'
;MRTFKFKPTNLLLVMLLIISMASCDENTFFPLIESIPCETPETADPSIINDFECQDNLLLPEVEAVLNPDESGANTSRFVGKYTDPTGAWDALIIDFGAPINLSSKNTFKIKVKTTVAGTLKAKLEGGTSGGIEVDATISNTANWVEYSFDFSNQFNQNHQKLVLFFNAGVDVSGSDIYYIDDLRWDTSTDPCVGVEENLTIINDFDCQKNQDIPEVELIATPNKNAINGSKFAGKYVDETGAWDAVIVDFGAPINLTTHNVFKIKVLAPVAGVLKAKLEGGTSGGIEVDANITTTGEWKEYSFDFSSQANENHQKLVLFFNAGVDTDGTQVYFMDDLKFAEVSDPCNGVIKDPSIINDFNCQQNSTIPGFLVTSIEENPDPSGANISDSVLKVTDNGTEPWDALIFDFGGPIDLTTTNYLRIKILASRAVPLLAKLEGGTSPGKEVWGAITVVGEWAEYVFDFSDQASANHNKVVFFFNGNQNDGTATDVYYIDDIRFAEFDPCAGVIPDLSIVNNFECQQNYEPVCCIPFEIIANPTKAGINTSDAVLKVTDNGTEPWDALVFDLGAVINLSTKNKLKIKIWSSKAVPLLAKLEGGTSGPKEVWGAITTANAWTEYTFDFSDQAAANHKKIVLFFNGNQNDGTAADIYYIDDLKWE
;
A
#
# COMPACT_ATOMS: atom_id res chain seq x y z
N MET A 1 39.33 -14.17 69.35
CA MET A 1 40.46 -13.22 69.21
C MET A 1 39.94 -12.07 68.36
N ARG A 2 39.63 -10.85 68.81
CA ARG A 2 39.82 -10.04 70.03
C ARG A 2 38.57 -9.13 70.11
N THR A 3 37.69 -9.19 71.12
CA THR A 3 37.63 -8.32 72.34
C THR A 3 38.32 -6.96 72.25
N PHE A 4 37.63 -5.87 72.64
CA PHE A 4 37.84 -5.06 73.88
C PHE A 4 36.88 -3.85 73.91
N LYS A 5 35.87 -3.82 74.80
CA LYS A 5 35.72 -3.03 76.07
C LYS A 5 35.36 -1.55 75.88
N PHE A 6 34.36 -0.97 76.56
CA PHE A 6 34.40 -0.62 78.00
C PHE A 6 32.99 -0.41 78.64
N LYS A 7 32.83 -0.86 79.90
CA LYS A 7 31.89 -0.37 80.97
C LYS A 7 32.47 0.95 81.58
N PRO A 8 31.84 1.73 82.50
CA PRO A 8 30.73 1.49 83.45
C PRO A 8 29.67 2.64 83.44
N THR A 9 28.58 2.73 84.20
CA THR A 9 28.47 2.84 85.67
C THR A 9 27.00 2.89 86.09
N ASN A 10 26.69 2.12 87.13
CA ASN A 10 25.81 2.38 88.28
C ASN A 10 24.65 3.38 88.13
N LEU A 11 23.41 2.91 88.28
CA LEU A 11 22.81 2.70 89.62
C LEU A 11 22.63 4.04 90.37
N LEU A 12 21.88 4.97 89.79
CA LEU A 12 21.18 6.02 90.54
C LEU A 12 20.04 6.64 89.71
N LEU A 13 19.19 5.80 89.11
CA LEU A 13 17.80 6.16 88.82
C LEU A 13 16.87 5.04 89.30
N VAL A 14 17.17 4.57 90.51
CA VAL A 14 16.11 4.18 91.44
C VAL A 14 15.19 5.39 91.56
N MET A 15 13.88 5.13 91.61
CA MET A 15 12.84 6.10 92.00
C MET A 15 12.04 6.79 90.87
N LEU A 16 11.80 6.12 89.74
CA LEU A 16 10.62 6.42 88.90
C LEU A 16 10.02 5.20 88.16
N LEU A 17 10.36 3.97 88.57
CA LEU A 17 9.93 2.74 87.88
C LEU A 17 9.40 1.64 88.82
N ILE A 18 8.86 2.03 89.99
CA ILE A 18 8.20 1.11 90.95
C ILE A 18 6.86 1.70 91.41
N ILE A 19 6.11 2.29 90.48
CA ILE A 19 4.68 2.60 90.63
C ILE A 19 4.00 2.23 89.31
N SER A 20 3.69 0.95 89.13
CA SER A 20 2.63 0.48 88.21
C SER A 20 2.44 -1.04 88.22
N MET A 21 3.24 -1.81 88.96
CA MET A 21 2.97 -3.24 89.18
C MET A 21 1.96 -3.45 90.33
N ALA A 22 0.71 -3.00 90.14
CA ALA A 22 -0.49 -3.50 90.82
C ALA A 22 -1.72 -2.66 90.43
N SER A 23 -2.27 -2.87 89.23
CA SER A 23 -3.71 -2.85 88.92
C SER A 23 -3.91 -2.71 87.42
N CYS A 24 -4.50 -3.72 86.79
CA CYS A 24 -5.66 -3.61 85.90
C CYS A 24 -5.86 -4.96 85.24
N ASP A 25 -6.80 -5.68 85.85
CA ASP A 25 -7.61 -6.69 85.21
C ASP A 25 -8.48 -5.94 84.19
N GLU A 26 -8.01 -5.79 82.96
CA GLU A 26 -8.85 -5.38 81.84
C GLU A 26 -8.55 -6.29 80.65
N ASN A 27 -9.39 -7.32 80.49
CA ASN A 27 -9.79 -7.73 79.16
C ASN A 27 -10.48 -6.53 78.50
N THR A 28 -9.71 -5.57 78.00
CA THR A 28 -10.19 -4.67 76.97
C THR A 28 -10.41 -5.54 75.73
N PHE A 29 -11.65 -5.98 75.58
CA PHE A 29 -12.21 -6.30 74.29
C PHE A 29 -11.88 -5.10 73.39
N PHE A 30 -10.87 -5.23 72.52
CA PHE A 30 -10.78 -4.34 71.37
C PHE A 30 -12.06 -4.61 70.59
N PRO A 31 -12.96 -3.64 70.41
CA PRO A 31 -14.06 -3.83 69.48
C PRO A 31 -13.41 -4.13 68.13
N LEU A 32 -13.74 -5.29 67.53
CA LEU A 32 -13.60 -5.44 66.10
C LEU A 32 -14.38 -4.27 65.50
N ILE A 33 -13.68 -3.31 64.92
CA ILE A 33 -14.33 -2.30 64.09
C ILE A 33 -14.85 -3.10 62.90
N GLU A 34 -16.13 -3.46 62.94
CA GLU A 34 -16.86 -3.88 61.75
C GLU A 34 -16.83 -2.68 60.81
N SER A 35 -15.82 -2.63 59.95
CA SER A 35 -15.80 -1.71 58.83
C SER A 35 -16.92 -2.14 57.90
N ILE A 36 -17.89 -1.26 57.73
CA ILE A 36 -18.95 -1.44 56.74
C ILE A 36 -18.51 -0.75 55.44
N PRO A 37 -18.86 -1.30 54.27
CA PRO A 37 -18.48 -0.73 52.97
C PRO A 37 -18.81 0.75 52.79
N CYS A 38 -19.91 1.21 53.38
CA CYS A 38 -20.31 2.61 53.33
C CYS A 38 -20.57 3.18 54.73
N GLU A 39 -19.70 4.07 55.20
CA GLU A 39 -19.89 4.79 56.46
C GLU A 39 -20.77 6.05 56.29
N THR A 40 -20.76 6.66 55.11
CA THR A 40 -21.53 7.87 54.77
C THR A 40 -22.19 7.74 53.40
N PRO A 41 -23.53 7.63 53.33
CA PRO A 41 -24.24 7.49 52.06
C PRO A 41 -23.92 8.63 51.10
N GLU A 42 -23.61 8.29 49.86
CA GLU A 42 -23.38 9.24 48.78
C GLU A 42 -24.60 9.36 47.87
N THR A 43 -24.65 10.43 47.08
CA THR A 43 -25.62 10.54 45.98
C THR A 43 -25.20 9.62 44.85
N ALA A 44 -26.08 8.71 44.43
CA ALA A 44 -25.83 7.79 43.32
C ALA A 44 -25.42 8.54 42.03
N ASP A 45 -24.20 8.28 41.54
CA ASP A 45 -23.77 8.65 40.19
C ASP A 45 -24.22 7.54 39.23
N PRO A 46 -25.18 7.80 38.32
CA PRO A 46 -25.73 6.78 37.42
C PRO A 46 -24.72 6.18 36.44
N SER A 47 -23.50 6.73 36.37
CA SER A 47 -22.42 6.15 35.58
C SER A 47 -21.58 5.13 36.33
N ILE A 48 -21.63 5.09 37.65
CA ILE A 48 -20.97 4.04 38.43
C ILE A 48 -21.94 2.86 38.50
N ILE A 49 -21.46 1.68 38.12
CA ILE A 49 -22.19 0.42 38.28
C ILE A 49 -22.00 -0.06 39.72
N ASN A 50 -20.74 -0.14 40.15
CA ASN A 50 -20.36 -0.58 41.49
C ASN A 50 -18.93 -0.17 41.83
N ASP A 51 -18.72 0.45 42.98
CA ASP A 51 -17.41 0.72 43.60
C ASP A 51 -17.17 -0.12 44.88
N PHE A 52 -18.11 -1.01 45.22
CA PHE A 52 -18.14 -1.84 46.42
C PHE A 52 -18.03 -1.06 47.75
N GLU A 53 -18.31 0.24 47.70
CA GLU A 53 -18.28 1.16 48.84
C GLU A 53 -19.65 1.81 48.98
N CYS A 54 -19.81 3.07 48.57
CA CYS A 54 -21.06 3.82 48.69
C CYS A 54 -21.86 3.91 47.38
N GLN A 55 -21.28 3.57 46.23
CA GLN A 55 -21.91 3.61 44.90
C GLN A 55 -22.20 2.17 44.38
N ASP A 56 -22.97 1.40 45.14
CA ASP A 56 -23.50 0.08 44.76
C ASP A 56 -24.84 0.22 44.00
N ASN A 57 -24.79 0.80 42.80
CA ASN A 57 -25.99 1.14 42.04
C ASN A 57 -26.65 -0.08 41.39
N LEU A 58 -25.88 -1.13 41.09
CA LEU A 58 -26.35 -2.39 40.54
C LEU A 58 -25.71 -3.58 41.27
N LEU A 59 -26.57 -4.52 41.66
CA LEU A 59 -26.16 -5.79 42.23
C LEU A 59 -25.38 -6.62 41.20
N LEU A 60 -24.17 -7.04 41.58
CA LEU A 60 -23.38 -8.00 40.82
C LEU A 60 -23.62 -9.41 41.39
N PRO A 61 -24.38 -10.27 40.72
CA PRO A 61 -24.56 -11.64 41.18
C PRO A 61 -23.20 -12.34 41.24
N GLU A 62 -23.01 -13.19 42.27
CA GLU A 62 -21.80 -14.00 42.45
C GLU A 62 -20.51 -13.21 42.75
N VAL A 63 -20.62 -11.91 43.07
CA VAL A 63 -19.51 -11.09 43.55
C VAL A 63 -19.71 -10.77 45.04
N GLU A 64 -18.68 -11.07 45.85
CA GLU A 64 -18.67 -10.76 47.28
C GLU A 64 -17.88 -9.48 47.54
N ALA A 65 -18.46 -8.49 48.24
CA ALA A 65 -17.72 -7.33 48.72
C ALA A 65 -16.79 -7.74 49.88
N VAL A 66 -15.48 -7.55 49.71
CA VAL A 66 -14.44 -7.93 50.68
C VAL A 66 -13.46 -6.77 50.91
N LEU A 67 -12.65 -6.85 51.97
CA LEU A 67 -11.54 -5.92 52.16
C LEU A 67 -10.55 -6.04 50.99
N ASN A 68 -10.09 -4.89 50.51
CA ASN A 68 -9.11 -4.83 49.43
C ASN A 68 -7.83 -5.60 49.84
N PRO A 69 -7.40 -6.63 49.08
CA PRO A 69 -6.18 -7.37 49.40
C PRO A 69 -4.90 -6.52 49.25
N ASP A 70 -4.98 -5.36 48.59
CA ASP A 70 -3.88 -4.45 48.34
C ASP A 70 -4.40 -3.02 48.07
N GLU A 71 -4.47 -2.19 49.12
CA GLU A 71 -4.87 -0.77 49.08
C GLU A 71 -3.74 0.14 48.53
N SER A 72 -3.16 -0.23 47.38
CA SER A 72 -2.06 0.51 46.77
C SER A 72 -2.11 0.54 45.23
N GLY A 73 -1.33 1.46 44.65
CA GLY A 73 -1.22 1.58 43.19
C GLY A 73 -2.47 2.21 42.57
N ALA A 74 -3.04 1.56 41.55
CA ALA A 74 -4.19 2.07 40.80
C ALA A 74 -5.52 2.01 41.58
N ASN A 75 -5.57 1.22 42.66
CA ASN A 75 -6.74 1.10 43.51
C ASN A 75 -6.36 1.25 44.99
N THR A 76 -6.88 2.29 45.65
CA THR A 76 -6.70 2.56 47.08
C THR A 76 -7.99 2.44 47.88
N SER A 77 -9.07 1.96 47.26
CA SER A 77 -10.37 1.71 47.89
C SER A 77 -10.24 0.68 49.01
N ARG A 78 -11.07 0.80 50.04
CA ARG A 78 -11.00 -0.09 51.21
C ARG A 78 -11.72 -1.41 50.96
N PHE A 79 -12.78 -1.37 50.16
CA PHE A 79 -13.56 -2.54 49.78
C PHE A 79 -13.52 -2.73 48.28
N VAL A 80 -13.59 -3.98 47.85
CA VAL A 80 -13.58 -4.39 46.44
C VAL A 80 -14.47 -5.61 46.26
N GLY A 81 -14.89 -5.88 45.03
CA GLY A 81 -15.57 -7.11 44.67
C GLY A 81 -14.60 -8.26 44.51
N LYS A 82 -14.95 -9.43 45.01
CA LYS A 82 -14.27 -10.69 44.74
C LYS A 82 -15.17 -11.59 43.90
N TYR A 83 -14.75 -11.84 42.67
CA TYR A 83 -15.36 -12.80 41.76
C TYR A 83 -14.49 -14.07 41.71
N THR A 84 -15.12 -15.24 41.77
CA THR A 84 -14.44 -16.54 41.57
C THR A 84 -14.97 -17.14 40.29
N ASP A 85 -14.11 -17.24 39.29
CA ASP A 85 -14.48 -17.72 37.96
C ASP A 85 -14.83 -19.22 38.04
N PRO A 86 -16.00 -19.66 37.54
CA PRO A 86 -16.37 -21.06 37.51
C PRO A 86 -15.58 -21.84 36.44
N THR A 87 -15.89 -23.12 36.22
CA THR A 87 -14.98 -24.05 35.52
C THR A 87 -14.95 -23.92 33.98
N GLY A 88 -15.98 -23.35 33.39
CA GLY A 88 -16.19 -23.35 31.94
C GLY A 88 -15.50 -22.18 31.24
N ALA A 89 -14.96 -22.44 30.05
CA ALA A 89 -14.25 -21.45 29.22
C ALA A 89 -15.01 -20.15 28.87
N TRP A 90 -16.32 -20.10 29.11
CA TRP A 90 -17.18 -18.95 28.78
C TRP A 90 -18.14 -18.63 29.93
N ASP A 91 -17.80 -19.03 31.15
CA ASP A 91 -18.51 -18.54 32.32
C ASP A 91 -18.30 -17.02 32.43
N ALA A 92 -19.33 -16.32 32.90
CA ALA A 92 -19.38 -14.87 32.81
C ALA A 92 -20.11 -14.24 33.99
N LEU A 93 -19.63 -13.06 34.36
CA LEU A 93 -20.36 -12.14 35.23
C LEU A 93 -21.34 -11.33 34.37
N ILE A 94 -22.64 -11.54 34.59
CA ILE A 94 -23.72 -10.86 33.84
C ILE A 94 -24.35 -9.78 34.72
N ILE A 95 -24.28 -8.54 34.24
CA ILE A 95 -24.89 -7.37 34.87
C ILE A 95 -26.09 -6.98 34.02
N ASP A 96 -27.30 -7.18 34.55
CA ASP A 96 -28.56 -6.83 33.88
C ASP A 96 -29.07 -5.48 34.39
N PHE A 97 -29.14 -4.48 33.51
CA PHE A 97 -29.61 -3.15 33.85
C PHE A 97 -31.14 -3.06 33.90
N GLY A 98 -31.85 -4.08 33.39
CA GLY A 98 -33.32 -4.11 33.29
C GLY A 98 -33.93 -3.10 32.30
N ALA A 99 -33.10 -2.24 31.70
CA ALA A 99 -33.47 -1.22 30.72
C ALA A 99 -32.26 -0.95 29.79
N PRO A 100 -32.47 -0.29 28.63
CA PRO A 100 -31.38 0.08 27.74
C PRO A 100 -30.31 0.92 28.44
N ILE A 101 -29.05 0.52 28.27
CA ILE A 101 -27.86 1.24 28.76
C ILE A 101 -27.72 2.52 27.91
N ASN A 102 -27.64 3.68 28.56
CA ASN A 102 -27.48 4.95 27.84
C ASN A 102 -26.02 5.20 27.44
N LEU A 103 -25.69 4.87 26.20
CA LEU A 103 -24.35 5.01 25.62
C LEU A 103 -24.20 6.30 24.77
N SER A 104 -25.14 7.25 24.88
CA SER A 104 -25.09 8.47 24.05
C SER A 104 -23.90 9.39 24.35
N SER A 105 -23.40 9.37 25.59
CA SER A 105 -22.28 10.23 26.03
C SER A 105 -21.24 9.50 26.87
N LYS A 106 -21.67 8.57 27.74
CA LYS A 106 -20.79 7.70 28.51
C LYS A 106 -20.84 6.28 27.94
N ASN A 107 -19.87 5.98 27.08
CA ASN A 107 -19.86 4.78 26.24
C ASN A 107 -18.54 4.02 26.29
N THR A 108 -17.67 4.37 27.25
CA THR A 108 -16.48 3.58 27.56
C THR A 108 -16.67 2.92 28.91
N PHE A 109 -16.66 1.60 28.96
CA PHE A 109 -16.72 0.86 30.22
C PHE A 109 -15.31 0.74 30.80
N LYS A 110 -15.18 1.02 32.10
CA LYS A 110 -13.93 0.87 32.85
C LYS A 110 -14.14 -0.02 34.06
N ILE A 111 -13.10 -0.80 34.37
CA ILE A 111 -13.04 -1.69 35.53
C ILE A 111 -11.60 -1.81 36.00
N LYS A 112 -11.37 -1.72 37.31
CA LYS A 112 -10.09 -2.08 37.92
C LYS A 112 -10.09 -3.56 38.24
N VAL A 113 -9.03 -4.26 37.89
CA VAL A 113 -8.88 -5.69 38.14
C VAL A 113 -7.52 -5.97 38.76
N LYS A 114 -7.50 -6.83 39.78
CA LYS A 114 -6.30 -7.48 40.32
C LYS A 114 -6.53 -8.98 40.40
N THR A 115 -5.65 -9.74 39.79
CA THR A 115 -5.72 -11.20 39.73
C THR A 115 -4.31 -11.79 39.64
N THR A 116 -4.16 -13.07 39.96
CA THR A 116 -2.92 -13.82 39.70
C THR A 116 -2.93 -14.54 38.35
N VAL A 117 -4.05 -14.45 37.61
CA VAL A 117 -4.30 -15.19 36.37
C VAL A 117 -4.14 -14.26 35.16
N ALA A 118 -3.26 -14.62 34.24
CA ALA A 118 -3.13 -13.95 32.96
C ALA A 118 -4.13 -14.55 31.95
N GLY A 119 -4.67 -13.73 31.04
CA GLY A 119 -5.68 -14.19 30.09
C GLY A 119 -6.40 -13.06 29.38
N THR A 120 -7.45 -13.39 28.65
CA THR A 120 -8.32 -12.41 27.97
C THR A 120 -9.42 -11.97 28.91
N LEU A 121 -9.53 -10.67 29.17
CA LEU A 121 -10.70 -10.05 29.77
C LEU A 121 -11.58 -9.52 28.64
N LYS A 122 -12.78 -10.07 28.48
CA LYS A 122 -13.72 -9.69 27.42
C LYS A 122 -14.94 -9.03 28.02
N ALA A 123 -15.26 -7.83 27.55
CA ALA A 123 -16.52 -7.15 27.85
C ALA A 123 -17.46 -7.27 26.66
N LYS A 124 -18.71 -7.64 26.91
CA LYS A 124 -19.74 -7.80 25.90
C LYS A 124 -20.98 -7.00 26.25
N LEU A 125 -21.54 -6.31 25.28
CA LEU A 125 -22.89 -5.74 25.37
C LEU A 125 -23.88 -6.64 24.65
N GLU A 126 -25.01 -6.92 25.29
CA GLU A 126 -26.10 -7.71 24.72
C GLU A 126 -27.47 -7.36 25.32
N GLY A 127 -28.53 -8.03 24.82
CA GLY A 127 -29.92 -7.76 25.21
C GLY A 127 -30.56 -6.64 24.39
N GLY A 128 -31.88 -6.48 24.50
CA GLY A 128 -32.63 -5.57 23.64
C GLY A 128 -32.88 -6.12 22.24
N THR A 129 -32.91 -5.24 21.23
CA THR A 129 -33.04 -5.61 19.80
C THR A 129 -31.73 -5.45 19.03
N SER A 130 -30.74 -4.76 19.60
CA SER A 130 -29.39 -4.63 19.03
C SER A 130 -28.66 -5.98 19.06
N GLY A 131 -27.87 -6.26 18.01
CA GLY A 131 -26.99 -7.44 17.99
C GLY A 131 -25.81 -7.25 18.94
N GLY A 132 -25.41 -8.31 19.65
CA GLY A 132 -24.34 -8.22 20.66
C GLY A 132 -22.98 -7.82 20.07
N ILE A 133 -22.13 -7.20 20.90
CA ILE A 133 -20.79 -6.75 20.53
C ILE A 133 -19.79 -7.04 21.64
N GLU A 134 -18.59 -7.51 21.29
CA GLU A 134 -17.51 -7.82 22.22
C GLU A 134 -16.29 -6.91 22.01
N VAL A 135 -15.62 -6.55 23.12
CA VAL A 135 -14.32 -5.85 23.13
C VAL A 135 -13.39 -6.57 24.10
N ASP A 136 -12.15 -6.82 23.66
CA ASP A 136 -11.17 -7.61 24.39
C ASP A 136 -10.03 -6.77 24.95
N ALA A 137 -9.55 -7.16 26.12
CA ALA A 137 -8.31 -6.69 26.73
C ALA A 137 -7.48 -7.89 27.20
N THR A 138 -6.16 -7.72 27.26
CA THR A 138 -5.26 -8.77 27.76
C THR A 138 -4.78 -8.44 29.17
N ILE A 139 -5.02 -9.35 30.11
CA ILE A 139 -4.42 -9.31 31.45
C ILE A 139 -3.02 -9.92 31.36
N SER A 140 -2.01 -9.05 31.42
CA SER A 140 -0.59 -9.44 31.45
C SER A 140 0.10 -9.14 32.79
N ASN A 141 -0.44 -8.19 33.56
CA ASN A 141 0.05 -7.84 34.89
C ASN A 141 -0.78 -8.58 35.94
N THR A 142 -0.18 -9.57 36.59
CA THR A 142 -0.82 -10.42 37.61
C THR A 142 -0.39 -10.10 39.03
N ALA A 143 0.26 -8.95 39.23
CA ALA A 143 0.82 -8.55 40.53
C ALA A 143 0.09 -7.35 41.14
N ASN A 144 -0.27 -6.36 40.33
CA ASN A 144 -0.82 -5.08 40.77
C ASN A 144 -2.22 -4.84 40.21
N TRP A 145 -2.95 -3.92 40.81
CA TRP A 145 -4.18 -3.38 40.22
C TRP A 145 -3.92 -2.74 38.86
N VAL A 146 -4.79 -3.01 37.89
CA VAL A 146 -4.79 -2.39 36.56
C VAL A 146 -6.21 -1.94 36.23
N GLU A 147 -6.36 -0.73 35.70
CA GLU A 147 -7.61 -0.27 35.11
C GLU A 147 -7.68 -0.69 33.63
N TYR A 148 -8.74 -1.41 33.27
CA TYR A 148 -9.07 -1.81 31.92
C TYR A 148 -10.17 -0.91 31.37
N SER A 149 -10.11 -0.63 30.06
CA SER A 149 -11.02 0.28 29.36
C SER A 149 -11.52 -0.38 28.08
N PHE A 150 -12.84 -0.36 27.88
CA PHE A 150 -13.53 -0.98 26.75
C PHE A 150 -14.37 0.08 26.04
N ASP A 151 -14.00 0.43 24.81
CA ASP A 151 -14.69 1.47 24.02
C ASP A 151 -15.89 0.88 23.27
N PHE A 152 -17.11 1.27 23.70
CA PHE A 152 -18.38 0.95 23.06
C PHE A 152 -19.03 2.17 22.40
N SER A 153 -18.27 3.22 22.08
CA SER A 153 -18.83 4.42 21.45
C SER A 153 -19.46 4.18 20.07
N ASN A 154 -19.09 3.11 19.37
CA ASN A 154 -19.81 2.67 18.17
C ASN A 154 -21.23 2.13 18.45
N GLN A 155 -21.61 1.98 19.73
CA GLN A 155 -22.94 1.54 20.18
C GLN A 155 -23.79 2.70 20.74
N PHE A 156 -23.44 3.96 20.48
CA PHE A 156 -24.06 5.13 21.11
C PHE A 156 -25.59 5.25 20.97
N ASN A 157 -26.16 4.66 19.92
CA ASN A 157 -27.60 4.64 19.62
C ASN A 157 -28.25 3.25 19.75
N GLN A 158 -27.53 2.28 20.34
CA GLN A 158 -28.00 0.91 20.50
C GLN A 158 -28.76 0.72 21.82
N ASN A 159 -29.54 -0.35 21.92
CA ASN A 159 -30.44 -0.59 23.06
C ASN A 159 -30.09 -1.82 23.91
N HIS A 160 -28.79 -2.12 24.00
CA HIS A 160 -28.24 -3.15 24.88
C HIS A 160 -28.73 -3.01 26.31
N GLN A 161 -28.99 -4.12 26.99
CA GLN A 161 -29.54 -4.13 28.36
C GLN A 161 -28.60 -4.80 29.36
N LYS A 162 -27.57 -5.48 28.89
CA LYS A 162 -26.64 -6.26 29.71
C LYS A 162 -25.21 -5.94 29.37
N LEU A 163 -24.38 -5.88 30.41
CA LEU A 163 -22.92 -5.94 30.33
C LEU A 163 -22.48 -7.31 30.83
N VAL A 164 -21.76 -8.06 30.00
CA VAL A 164 -21.29 -9.42 30.29
C VAL A 164 -19.76 -9.41 30.29
N LEU A 165 -19.16 -9.82 31.39
CA LEU A 165 -17.71 -9.85 31.57
C LEU A 165 -17.24 -11.30 31.64
N PHE A 166 -16.35 -11.68 30.73
CA PHE A 166 -15.69 -12.98 30.73
C PHE A 166 -14.26 -12.80 31.20
N PHE A 167 -13.91 -13.46 32.30
CA PHE A 167 -12.55 -13.51 32.80
C PHE A 167 -11.85 -14.74 32.21
N ASN A 168 -10.60 -14.57 31.75
CA ASN A 168 -9.85 -15.62 31.06
C ASN A 168 -10.59 -16.28 29.88
N ALA A 169 -11.29 -15.46 29.08
CA ALA A 169 -12.22 -15.91 28.05
C ALA A 169 -11.61 -16.94 27.08
N GLY A 170 -12.31 -18.06 26.89
CA GLY A 170 -11.92 -19.16 26.01
C GLY A 170 -11.05 -20.24 26.66
N VAL A 171 -10.86 -20.22 27.98
CA VAL A 171 -9.99 -21.16 28.71
C VAL A 171 -10.77 -21.86 29.83
N ASP A 172 -10.85 -23.20 29.79
CA ASP A 172 -11.41 -23.97 30.91
C ASP A 172 -10.47 -23.90 32.13
N VAL A 173 -11.03 -23.60 33.30
CA VAL A 173 -10.28 -23.43 34.55
C VAL A 173 -10.80 -24.38 35.64
N SER A 174 -10.06 -24.51 36.74
CA SER A 174 -10.45 -25.39 37.85
C SER A 174 -11.56 -24.84 38.76
N GLY A 175 -12.12 -23.68 38.43
CA GLY A 175 -13.11 -23.00 39.28
C GLY A 175 -12.50 -22.31 40.50
N SER A 176 -11.19 -22.02 40.46
CA SER A 176 -10.41 -21.47 41.58
C SER A 176 -9.81 -20.11 41.30
N ASP A 177 -10.03 -19.58 40.10
CA ASP A 177 -9.41 -18.36 39.63
C ASP A 177 -10.14 -17.16 40.23
N ILE A 178 -9.39 -16.31 40.93
CA ILE A 178 -9.95 -15.19 41.69
C ILE A 178 -9.61 -13.89 40.98
N TYR A 179 -10.63 -13.07 40.80
CA TYR A 179 -10.54 -11.72 40.26
C TYR A 179 -11.09 -10.75 41.30
N TYR A 180 -10.23 -9.89 41.80
CA TYR A 180 -10.65 -8.72 42.57
C TYR A 180 -10.98 -7.61 41.59
N ILE A 181 -12.18 -7.05 41.69
CA ILE A 181 -12.71 -6.05 40.78
C ILE A 181 -13.19 -4.83 41.54
N ASP A 182 -13.05 -3.66 40.93
CA ASP A 182 -13.48 -2.41 41.55
C ASP A 182 -13.71 -1.30 40.52
N ASP A 183 -14.37 -0.21 40.93
CA ASP A 183 -14.66 0.99 40.14
C ASP A 183 -15.28 0.69 38.77
N LEU A 184 -16.27 -0.22 38.73
CA LEU A 184 -17.00 -0.54 37.51
C LEU A 184 -17.84 0.67 37.12
N ARG A 185 -17.52 1.32 36.00
CA ARG A 185 -18.18 2.56 35.60
C ARG A 185 -18.19 2.81 34.11
N TRP A 186 -19.14 3.62 33.68
CA TRP A 186 -19.21 4.23 32.36
C TRP A 186 -18.52 5.59 32.39
N ASP A 187 -17.58 5.78 31.49
CA ASP A 187 -16.87 7.03 31.27
C ASP A 187 -17.20 7.58 29.87
N THR A 188 -16.96 8.87 29.68
CA THR A 188 -16.96 9.44 28.33
C THR A 188 -15.82 8.82 27.55
N SER A 189 -16.05 8.39 26.30
CA SER A 189 -14.95 8.07 25.40
C SER A 189 -14.00 9.27 25.34
N THR A 190 -12.69 9.01 25.38
CA THR A 190 -11.72 10.03 24.98
C THR A 190 -12.13 10.50 23.59
N ASP A 191 -12.45 11.79 23.47
CA ASP A 191 -12.88 12.37 22.21
C ASP A 191 -11.74 12.17 21.19
N PRO A 192 -11.93 11.32 20.16
CA PRO A 192 -10.89 11.04 19.16
C PRO A 192 -10.56 12.28 18.33
N CYS A 193 -11.40 13.32 18.40
CA CYS A 193 -11.27 14.56 17.65
C CYS A 193 -10.52 15.65 18.42
N VAL A 194 -10.05 15.38 19.65
CA VAL A 194 -9.23 16.33 20.40
C VAL A 194 -7.94 16.62 19.62
N GLY A 195 -7.77 17.88 19.24
CA GLY A 195 -6.59 18.36 18.51
C GLY A 195 -6.64 18.13 17.00
N VAL A 196 -7.76 17.63 16.45
CA VAL A 196 -7.99 17.60 15.01
C VAL A 196 -8.25 19.03 14.53
N GLU A 197 -7.37 19.56 13.68
CA GLU A 197 -7.56 20.87 13.04
C GLU A 197 -8.67 20.78 11.97
N GLU A 198 -9.52 21.81 11.90
CA GLU A 198 -10.59 21.91 10.90
C GLU A 198 -10.00 21.93 9.48
N ASN A 199 -10.49 21.03 8.62
CA ASN A 199 -10.17 21.00 7.21
C ASN A 199 -11.41 21.33 6.38
N LEU A 200 -11.49 22.59 5.94
CA LEU A 200 -12.64 23.12 5.20
C LEU A 200 -12.88 22.47 3.83
N THR A 201 -11.97 21.63 3.34
CA THR A 201 -12.20 20.86 2.10
C THR A 201 -13.04 19.61 2.36
N ILE A 202 -13.13 19.15 3.60
CA ILE A 202 -13.99 18.04 4.01
C ILE A 202 -15.38 18.63 4.34
N ILE A 203 -16.40 18.08 3.69
CA ILE A 203 -17.80 18.41 3.93
C ILE A 203 -18.26 17.70 5.20
N ASN A 204 -18.14 16.36 5.19
CA ASN A 204 -18.50 15.52 6.32
C ASN A 204 -17.77 14.16 6.22
N ASP A 205 -16.98 13.80 7.22
CA ASP A 205 -16.37 12.46 7.38
C ASP A 205 -17.08 11.61 8.45
N PHE A 206 -18.22 12.09 8.97
CA PHE A 206 -19.02 11.47 10.04
C PHE A 206 -18.28 11.17 11.36
N ASP A 207 -16.99 11.44 11.44
CA ASP A 207 -16.13 11.30 12.61
C ASP A 207 -15.87 12.69 13.20
N CYS A 208 -14.80 13.36 12.75
CA CYS A 208 -14.30 14.60 13.35
C CYS A 208 -14.56 15.85 12.52
N GLN A 209 -14.60 15.73 11.18
CA GLN A 209 -14.81 16.82 10.26
C GLN A 209 -16.28 16.84 9.83
N LYS A 210 -17.10 17.64 10.51
CA LYS A 210 -18.55 17.78 10.27
C LYS A 210 -18.88 19.21 9.88
N ASN A 211 -18.17 19.70 8.86
CA ASN A 211 -18.16 21.12 8.51
C ASN A 211 -19.45 21.57 7.83
N GLN A 212 -20.22 20.65 7.26
CA GLN A 212 -21.58 20.88 6.76
C GLN A 212 -22.55 19.82 7.30
N ASP A 213 -23.74 20.27 7.67
CA ASP A 213 -24.85 19.41 8.05
C ASP A 213 -25.43 18.70 6.81
N ILE A 214 -25.84 17.45 7.00
CA ILE A 214 -26.49 16.64 5.96
C ILE A 214 -27.80 16.08 6.55
N PRO A 215 -28.90 16.85 6.55
CA PRO A 215 -30.10 16.54 7.32
C PRO A 215 -30.77 15.20 6.98
N GLU A 216 -30.64 14.73 5.74
CA GLU A 216 -31.23 13.48 5.27
C GLU A 216 -30.43 12.22 5.67
N VAL A 217 -29.28 12.39 6.34
CA VAL A 217 -28.34 11.29 6.61
C VAL A 217 -28.19 11.05 8.11
N GLU A 218 -28.44 9.82 8.54
CA GLU A 218 -28.31 9.38 9.93
C GLU A 218 -26.86 8.94 10.23
N LEU A 219 -26.28 9.40 11.35
CA LEU A 219 -25.00 8.91 11.83
C LEU A 219 -25.12 7.46 12.31
N ILE A 220 -24.26 6.56 11.82
CA ILE A 220 -24.21 5.16 12.23
C ILE A 220 -22.78 4.67 12.39
N ALA A 221 -22.56 3.59 13.14
CA ALA A 221 -21.29 2.86 13.10
C ALA A 221 -21.05 2.30 11.69
N THR A 222 -19.84 2.47 11.16
CA THR A 222 -19.51 2.08 9.78
C THR A 222 -19.70 0.56 9.57
N PRO A 223 -20.66 0.12 8.74
CA PRO A 223 -20.82 -1.29 8.41
C PRO A 223 -19.74 -1.78 7.43
N ASN A 224 -19.52 -3.09 7.35
CA ASN A 224 -18.65 -3.75 6.34
C ASN A 224 -17.27 -3.08 6.14
N LYS A 225 -16.58 -2.70 7.23
CA LYS A 225 -15.28 -2.04 7.15
C LYS A 225 -14.28 -2.83 6.30
N ASN A 226 -13.50 -2.12 5.49
CA ASN A 226 -12.46 -2.70 4.64
C ASN A 226 -11.27 -1.73 4.51
N ALA A 227 -10.32 -2.02 3.61
CA ALA A 227 -9.16 -1.15 3.40
C ALA A 227 -9.52 0.23 2.81
N ILE A 228 -10.69 0.38 2.18
CA ILE A 228 -11.17 1.65 1.61
C ILE A 228 -11.80 2.51 2.70
N ASN A 229 -12.64 1.91 3.56
CA ASN A 229 -13.27 2.60 4.68
C ASN A 229 -13.06 1.86 6.01
N GLY A 230 -12.16 2.42 6.83
CA GLY A 230 -11.90 2.00 8.20
C GLY A 230 -12.45 2.96 9.27
N SER A 231 -13.18 4.01 8.87
CA SER A 231 -13.73 5.06 9.74
C SER A 231 -14.59 4.47 10.84
N LYS A 232 -14.77 5.23 11.93
CA LYS A 232 -15.53 4.74 13.08
C LYS A 232 -17.02 4.85 12.82
N PHE A 233 -17.43 6.00 12.30
CA PHE A 233 -18.80 6.28 11.90
C PHE A 233 -18.89 6.58 10.41
N ALA A 234 -20.10 6.44 9.88
CA ALA A 234 -20.46 6.77 8.51
C ALA A 234 -21.90 7.31 8.50
N GLY A 235 -22.29 7.92 7.39
CA GLY A 235 -23.66 8.32 7.13
C GLY A 235 -24.50 7.18 6.56
N LYS A 236 -25.74 7.06 7.02
CA LYS A 236 -26.77 6.16 6.50
C LYS A 236 -27.88 6.98 5.86
N TYR A 237 -28.12 6.74 4.57
CA TYR A 237 -29.21 7.32 3.81
C TYR A 237 -30.21 6.24 3.43
N VAL A 238 -31.49 6.48 3.71
CA VAL A 238 -32.59 5.63 3.24
C VAL A 238 -33.20 6.35 2.04
N ASP A 239 -33.02 5.74 0.87
CA ASP A 239 -33.56 6.28 -0.37
C ASP A 239 -35.09 6.20 -0.35
N GLU A 240 -35.75 7.31 -0.64
CA GLU A 240 -37.20 7.45 -0.53
C GLU A 240 -37.90 6.93 -1.81
N THR A 241 -39.24 6.97 -1.84
CA THR A 241 -40.00 6.53 -3.01
C THR A 241 -39.94 7.58 -4.12
N GLY A 242 -39.19 7.27 -5.17
CA GLY A 242 -39.08 8.09 -6.38
C GLY A 242 -37.79 7.78 -7.14
N ALA A 243 -37.65 8.36 -8.33
CA ALA A 243 -36.47 8.18 -9.19
C ALA A 243 -35.38 9.26 -9.00
N TRP A 244 -35.67 10.30 -8.21
CA TRP A 244 -34.87 11.52 -8.09
C TRP A 244 -34.81 12.05 -6.66
N ASP A 245 -34.96 11.17 -5.69
CA ASP A 245 -34.71 11.50 -4.29
C ASP A 245 -33.22 11.76 -4.08
N ALA A 246 -32.91 12.72 -3.20
CA ALA A 246 -31.57 13.26 -3.11
C ALA A 246 -31.15 13.59 -1.69
N VAL A 247 -29.85 13.47 -1.46
CA VAL A 247 -29.17 14.07 -0.31
C VAL A 247 -28.71 15.46 -0.71
N ILE A 248 -29.05 16.47 0.08
CA ILE A 248 -28.76 17.87 -0.24
C ILE A 248 -27.86 18.46 0.85
N VAL A 249 -26.67 18.88 0.43
CA VAL A 249 -25.77 19.67 1.27
C VAL A 249 -25.88 21.13 0.86
N ASP A 250 -26.44 21.97 1.73
CA ASP A 250 -26.57 23.41 1.51
C ASP A 250 -25.47 24.15 2.28
N PHE A 251 -24.53 24.75 1.54
CA PHE A 251 -23.39 25.47 2.14
C PHE A 251 -23.79 26.87 2.63
N GLY A 252 -24.97 27.38 2.25
CA GLY A 252 -25.44 28.74 2.55
C GLY A 252 -24.62 29.88 1.90
N ALA A 253 -23.51 29.55 1.25
CA ALA A 253 -22.59 30.45 0.58
C ALA A 253 -21.93 29.75 -0.62
N PRO A 254 -21.29 30.49 -1.54
CA PRO A 254 -20.62 29.90 -2.69
C PRO A 254 -19.54 28.89 -2.29
N ILE A 255 -19.56 27.71 -2.89
CA ILE A 255 -18.56 26.66 -2.71
C ILE A 255 -17.25 27.12 -3.38
N ASN A 256 -16.13 27.10 -2.65
CA ASN A 256 -14.83 27.47 -3.20
C ASN A 256 -14.21 26.31 -3.98
N LEU A 257 -14.36 26.33 -5.31
CA LEU A 257 -13.82 25.31 -6.23
C LEU A 257 -12.55 25.79 -6.95
N THR A 258 -11.85 26.80 -6.44
CA THR A 258 -10.69 27.37 -7.18
C THR A 258 -9.50 26.42 -7.25
N THR A 259 -9.27 25.62 -6.22
CA THR A 259 -8.14 24.66 -6.13
C THR A 259 -8.59 23.23 -5.81
N HIS A 260 -9.73 23.07 -5.13
CA HIS A 260 -10.30 21.78 -4.75
C HIS A 260 -11.66 21.62 -5.44
N ASN A 261 -11.64 21.13 -6.68
CA ASN A 261 -12.77 21.08 -7.60
C ASN A 261 -13.18 19.67 -8.00
N VAL A 262 -12.59 18.65 -7.40
CA VAL A 262 -13.03 17.26 -7.53
C VAL A 262 -13.78 16.86 -6.28
N PHE A 263 -15.07 16.57 -6.38
CA PHE A 263 -15.84 16.01 -5.27
C PHE A 263 -15.54 14.51 -5.14
N LYS A 264 -15.23 14.06 -3.92
CA LYS A 264 -15.00 12.66 -3.60
C LYS A 264 -15.93 12.20 -2.48
N ILE A 265 -16.36 10.93 -2.58
CA ILE A 265 -17.24 10.28 -1.61
C ILE A 265 -16.95 8.78 -1.57
N LYS A 266 -16.93 8.19 -0.38
CA LYS A 266 -16.96 6.73 -0.21
C LYS A 266 -18.40 6.29 -0.10
N VAL A 267 -18.78 5.24 -0.82
CA VAL A 267 -20.15 4.70 -0.83
C VAL A 267 -20.11 3.18 -0.70
N LEU A 268 -20.98 2.66 0.16
CA LEU A 268 -21.38 1.26 0.22
C LEU A 268 -22.84 1.17 -0.25
N ALA A 269 -23.03 0.61 -1.44
CA ALA A 269 -24.33 0.55 -2.12
C ALA A 269 -24.94 -0.87 -2.11
N PRO A 270 -26.27 -1.00 -1.93
CA PRO A 270 -26.95 -2.28 -1.96
C PRO A 270 -27.23 -2.78 -3.39
N VAL A 271 -27.29 -1.87 -4.38
CA VAL A 271 -27.60 -2.16 -5.78
C VAL A 271 -26.67 -1.41 -6.73
N ALA A 272 -26.48 -1.93 -7.94
CA ALA A 272 -25.76 -1.26 -9.00
C ALA A 272 -26.66 -0.20 -9.64
N GLY A 273 -26.09 0.93 -10.08
CA GLY A 273 -26.85 2.05 -10.60
C GLY A 273 -26.01 3.31 -10.79
N VAL A 274 -26.66 4.40 -11.20
CA VAL A 274 -25.99 5.69 -11.39
C VAL A 274 -25.90 6.42 -10.06
N LEU A 275 -24.69 6.77 -9.64
CA LEU A 275 -24.46 7.77 -8.59
C LEU A 275 -24.21 9.11 -9.29
N LYS A 276 -25.09 10.08 -9.06
CA LYS A 276 -25.01 11.41 -9.69
C LYS A 276 -24.69 12.45 -8.63
N ALA A 277 -23.67 13.26 -8.90
CA ALA A 277 -23.38 14.46 -8.14
C ALA A 277 -23.78 15.69 -8.97
N LYS A 278 -24.48 16.63 -8.34
CA LYS A 278 -24.95 17.85 -8.96
C LYS A 278 -24.53 19.06 -8.13
N LEU A 279 -23.99 20.08 -8.79
CA LEU A 279 -23.83 21.40 -8.19
C LEU A 279 -24.98 22.31 -8.66
N GLU A 280 -25.58 23.04 -7.73
CA GLU A 280 -26.63 24.01 -8.03
C GLU A 280 -26.70 25.16 -7.02
N GLY A 281 -27.64 26.08 -7.21
CA GLY A 281 -27.85 27.25 -6.35
C GLY A 281 -27.00 28.46 -6.72
N GLY A 282 -27.15 29.54 -5.94
CA GLY A 282 -26.51 30.83 -6.21
C GLY A 282 -26.93 31.44 -7.55
N THR A 283 -25.96 31.99 -8.30
CA THR A 283 -26.21 32.62 -9.61
C THR A 283 -25.85 31.74 -10.82
N SER A 284 -25.28 30.56 -10.59
CA SER A 284 -24.84 29.64 -11.66
C SER A 284 -25.95 28.65 -12.02
N GLY A 285 -25.98 28.21 -13.28
CA GLY A 285 -26.89 27.14 -13.73
C GLY A 285 -26.38 25.79 -13.26
N GLY A 286 -27.27 24.87 -12.86
CA GLY A 286 -26.87 23.58 -12.32
C GLY A 286 -26.08 22.71 -13.32
N ILE A 287 -25.17 21.90 -12.80
CA ILE A 287 -24.31 20.98 -13.56
C ILE A 287 -24.28 19.62 -12.88
N GLU A 288 -24.29 18.55 -13.67
CA GLU A 288 -24.38 17.16 -13.20
C GLU A 288 -23.20 16.35 -13.75
N VAL A 289 -22.65 15.48 -12.91
CA VAL A 289 -21.62 14.51 -13.26
C VAL A 289 -22.02 13.14 -12.71
N ASP A 290 -21.89 12.11 -13.53
CA ASP A 290 -22.36 10.76 -13.24
C ASP A 290 -21.19 9.80 -13.04
N ALA A 291 -21.35 8.89 -12.09
CA ALA A 291 -20.52 7.71 -11.91
C ALA A 291 -21.40 6.45 -11.88
N ASN A 292 -20.86 5.32 -12.31
CA ASN A 292 -21.58 4.04 -12.28
C ASN A 292 -21.11 3.17 -11.12
N ILE A 293 -22.04 2.82 -10.23
CA ILE A 293 -21.82 1.81 -9.21
C ILE A 293 -21.99 0.44 -9.87
N THR A 294 -20.89 -0.30 -10.00
CA THR A 294 -20.89 -1.69 -10.54
C THR A 294 -20.63 -2.75 -9.48
N THR A 295 -20.09 -2.35 -8.32
CA THR A 295 -19.79 -3.25 -7.20
C THR A 295 -20.65 -2.88 -6.00
N THR A 296 -21.37 -3.87 -5.47
CA THR A 296 -22.32 -3.71 -4.37
C THR A 296 -21.85 -4.47 -3.13
N GLY A 297 -22.33 -4.10 -1.94
CA GLY A 297 -22.01 -4.78 -0.68
C GLY A 297 -20.61 -4.50 -0.10
N GLU A 298 -19.78 -3.73 -0.80
CA GLU A 298 -18.46 -3.27 -0.34
C GLU A 298 -18.27 -1.76 -0.55
N TRP A 299 -17.41 -1.13 0.26
CA TRP A 299 -17.08 0.29 0.13
C TRP A 299 -16.20 0.57 -1.09
N LYS A 300 -16.56 1.60 -1.86
CA LYS A 300 -15.73 2.18 -2.94
C LYS A 300 -15.69 3.70 -2.84
N GLU A 301 -14.57 4.31 -3.26
CA GLU A 301 -14.46 5.76 -3.44
C GLU A 301 -14.87 6.13 -4.88
N TYR A 302 -15.67 7.19 -5.00
CA TYR A 302 -16.12 7.77 -6.27
C TYR A 302 -15.62 9.21 -6.36
N SER A 303 -15.33 9.67 -7.58
CA SER A 303 -14.81 11.01 -7.86
C SER A 303 -15.63 11.69 -8.96
N PHE A 304 -15.93 12.97 -8.78
CA PHE A 304 -16.71 13.80 -9.71
C PHE A 304 -15.93 15.09 -10.00
N ASP A 305 -15.52 15.26 -11.25
CA ASP A 305 -14.72 16.43 -11.66
C ASP A 305 -15.61 17.63 -11.99
N PHE A 306 -15.51 18.66 -11.14
CA PHE A 306 -16.16 19.97 -11.34
C PHE A 306 -15.14 21.05 -11.71
N SER A 307 -13.99 20.71 -12.30
CA SER A 307 -12.94 21.68 -12.68
C SER A 307 -13.44 22.78 -13.61
N SER A 308 -14.39 22.45 -14.50
CA SER A 308 -15.05 23.44 -15.36
C SER A 308 -15.86 24.50 -14.60
N GLN A 309 -16.09 24.29 -13.30
CA GLN A 309 -16.91 25.13 -12.41
C GLN A 309 -16.07 25.94 -11.41
N ALA A 310 -14.73 25.98 -11.57
CA ALA A 310 -13.81 26.60 -10.61
C ALA A 310 -14.11 28.09 -10.30
N ASN A 311 -14.79 28.80 -11.21
CA ASN A 311 -15.14 30.22 -11.07
C ASN A 311 -16.65 30.46 -10.93
N GLU A 312 -17.43 29.40 -10.76
CA GLU A 312 -18.90 29.46 -10.69
C GLU A 312 -19.38 29.69 -9.23
N ASN A 313 -20.66 30.02 -9.08
CA ASN A 313 -21.29 30.44 -7.83
C ASN A 313 -22.30 29.40 -7.30
N HIS A 314 -21.96 28.11 -7.35
CA HIS A 314 -22.80 27.05 -6.78
C HIS A 314 -22.82 27.13 -5.26
N GLN A 315 -23.96 26.80 -4.64
CA GLN A 315 -24.15 26.84 -3.17
C GLN A 315 -24.59 25.51 -2.58
N LYS A 316 -24.95 24.54 -3.43
CA LYS A 316 -25.45 23.23 -3.02
C LYS A 316 -24.72 22.12 -3.76
N LEU A 317 -24.45 21.04 -3.03
CA LEU A 317 -24.11 19.74 -3.57
C LEU A 317 -25.32 18.83 -3.39
N VAL A 318 -25.79 18.22 -4.47
CA VAL A 318 -26.95 17.32 -4.47
C VAL A 318 -26.50 15.96 -4.99
N LEU A 319 -26.77 14.91 -4.21
CA LEU A 319 -26.37 13.54 -4.53
C LEU A 319 -27.62 12.70 -4.77
N PHE A 320 -27.66 12.01 -5.90
CA PHE A 320 -28.73 11.05 -6.24
C PHE A 320 -28.12 9.65 -6.29
N PHE A 321 -28.67 8.74 -5.49
CA PHE A 321 -28.29 7.34 -5.49
C PHE A 321 -29.23 6.57 -6.42
N ASN A 322 -28.67 5.68 -7.26
CA ASN A 322 -29.44 4.93 -8.27
C ASN A 322 -30.32 5.83 -9.16
N ALA A 323 -29.75 6.96 -9.59
CA ALA A 323 -30.47 8.05 -10.25
C ALA A 323 -31.27 7.60 -11.48
N GLY A 324 -32.52 8.05 -11.56
CA GLY A 324 -33.43 7.74 -12.67
C GLY A 324 -34.18 6.41 -12.54
N VAL A 325 -34.02 5.69 -11.42
CA VAL A 325 -34.71 4.42 -11.16
C VAL A 325 -35.66 4.60 -9.99
N ASP A 326 -36.95 4.32 -10.20
CA ASP A 326 -37.94 4.33 -9.11
C ASP A 326 -37.58 3.25 -8.07
N THR A 327 -37.40 3.66 -6.81
CA THR A 327 -37.19 2.75 -5.69
C THR A 327 -38.47 2.57 -4.88
N ASP A 328 -38.53 1.51 -4.06
CA ASP A 328 -39.66 1.23 -3.17
C ASP A 328 -39.52 1.89 -1.78
N GLY A 329 -38.54 2.79 -1.61
CA GLY A 329 -38.29 3.48 -0.34
C GLY A 329 -37.53 2.65 0.71
N THR A 330 -36.95 1.50 0.33
CA THR A 330 -36.29 0.59 1.29
C THR A 330 -34.79 0.45 1.10
N GLN A 331 -34.23 1.02 0.03
CA GLN A 331 -32.81 0.91 -0.27
C GLN A 331 -31.99 1.77 0.70
N VAL A 332 -30.95 1.18 1.29
CA VAL A 332 -30.09 1.85 2.26
C VAL A 332 -28.69 1.98 1.68
N TYR A 333 -28.23 3.21 1.52
CA TYR A 333 -26.87 3.55 1.11
C TYR A 333 -26.10 4.03 2.33
N PHE A 334 -24.82 3.68 2.40
CA PHE A 334 -23.91 4.27 3.37
C PHE A 334 -22.89 5.12 2.66
N MET A 335 -22.54 6.25 3.28
CA MET A 335 -21.59 7.22 2.72
C MET A 335 -20.61 7.71 3.76
N ASP A 336 -19.44 8.11 3.31
CA ASP A 336 -18.38 8.60 4.18
C ASP A 336 -17.37 9.45 3.40
N ASP A 337 -16.53 10.20 4.11
CA ASP A 337 -15.44 11.02 3.56
C ASP A 337 -15.89 11.96 2.42
N LEU A 338 -17.00 12.66 2.58
CA LEU A 338 -17.46 13.65 1.60
C LEU A 338 -16.49 14.84 1.62
N LYS A 339 -15.79 15.08 0.52
CA LYS A 339 -14.79 16.16 0.45
C LYS A 339 -14.58 16.67 -0.97
N PHE A 340 -14.07 17.90 -1.07
CA PHE A 340 -13.43 18.40 -2.28
C PHE A 340 -11.92 18.17 -2.21
N ALA A 341 -11.36 17.64 -3.28
CA ALA A 341 -9.93 17.39 -3.45
C ALA A 341 -9.40 18.17 -4.65
N GLU A 342 -8.09 18.36 -4.72
CA GLU A 342 -7.44 18.82 -5.94
C GLU A 342 -7.61 17.79 -7.07
N VAL A 343 -7.51 18.26 -8.31
CA VAL A 343 -7.52 17.39 -9.50
C VAL A 343 -6.35 16.42 -9.42
N SER A 344 -6.62 15.16 -9.04
CA SER A 344 -5.68 14.05 -9.23
C SER A 344 -5.92 13.40 -10.60
N ASP A 345 -5.83 14.19 -11.66
CA ASP A 345 -5.75 13.65 -13.02
C ASP A 345 -4.26 13.39 -13.30
N PRO A 346 -3.82 12.13 -13.45
CA PRO A 346 -2.43 11.82 -13.81
C PRO A 346 -2.01 12.46 -15.14
N CYS A 347 -2.98 12.87 -15.96
CA CYS A 347 -2.76 13.53 -17.25
C CYS A 347 -2.79 15.05 -17.19
N ASN A 348 -3.17 15.65 -16.05
CA ASN A 348 -3.21 17.11 -15.93
C ASN A 348 -1.79 17.69 -15.97
N GLY A 349 -1.54 18.56 -16.94
CA GLY A 349 -0.21 19.15 -17.18
C GLY A 349 0.73 18.29 -18.02
N VAL A 350 0.29 17.13 -18.53
CA VAL A 350 1.09 16.35 -19.49
C VAL A 350 1.27 17.16 -20.78
N ILE A 351 2.53 17.48 -21.09
CA ILE A 351 2.91 18.19 -22.31
C ILE A 351 2.86 17.20 -23.46
N LYS A 352 2.12 17.53 -24.52
CA LYS A 352 2.04 16.73 -25.75
C LYS A 352 3.44 16.41 -26.29
N ASP A 353 3.74 15.12 -26.40
CA ASP A 353 4.91 14.61 -27.11
C ASP A 353 4.52 14.28 -28.55
N PRO A 354 4.99 15.05 -29.55
CA PRO A 354 4.62 14.83 -30.95
C PRO A 354 5.14 13.50 -31.53
N SER A 355 6.09 12.83 -30.87
CA SER A 355 6.58 11.51 -31.28
C SER A 355 5.63 10.38 -30.88
N ILE A 356 4.79 10.58 -29.85
CA ILE A 356 3.81 9.59 -29.40
C ILE A 356 2.50 9.79 -30.15
N ILE A 357 2.03 8.72 -30.79
CA ILE A 357 0.75 8.66 -31.52
C ILE A 357 -0.39 8.47 -30.53
N ASN A 358 -0.27 7.45 -29.70
CA ASN A 358 -1.23 7.08 -28.67
C ASN A 358 -0.58 6.11 -27.67
N ASP A 359 -0.68 6.41 -26.37
CA ASP A 359 -0.31 5.51 -25.25
C ASP A 359 -1.55 5.04 -24.45
N PHE A 360 -2.75 5.39 -24.92
CA PHE A 360 -4.06 5.11 -24.30
C PHE A 360 -4.20 5.57 -22.84
N ASN A 361 -3.24 6.34 -22.35
CA ASN A 361 -3.22 7.04 -21.08
C ASN A 361 -3.31 8.54 -21.37
N CYS A 362 -2.20 9.27 -21.21
CA CYS A 362 -2.18 10.72 -21.24
C CYS A 362 -1.72 11.33 -22.57
N GLN A 363 -1.04 10.55 -23.43
CA GLN A 363 -0.56 10.99 -24.75
C GLN A 363 -1.43 10.45 -25.88
N GLN A 364 -2.68 10.91 -25.97
CA GLN A 364 -3.62 10.53 -27.02
C GLN A 364 -3.63 11.53 -28.19
N ASN A 365 -2.52 11.58 -28.94
CA ASN A 365 -2.25 12.64 -29.91
C ASN A 365 -2.90 12.45 -31.29
N SER A 366 -3.76 11.45 -31.43
CA SER A 366 -4.43 11.03 -32.66
C SER A 366 -5.90 10.66 -32.40
N THR A 367 -6.71 10.63 -33.46
CA THR A 367 -8.09 10.13 -33.42
C THR A 367 -8.20 8.76 -34.07
N ILE A 368 -9.16 7.95 -33.61
CA ILE A 368 -9.45 6.62 -34.17
C ILE A 368 -10.82 6.69 -34.87
N PRO A 369 -10.89 6.98 -36.18
CA PRO A 369 -12.15 7.25 -36.89
C PRO A 369 -13.12 6.05 -37.07
N GLY A 370 -12.98 4.98 -36.29
CA GLY A 370 -14.02 3.96 -36.09
C GLY A 370 -14.20 2.94 -37.21
N PHE A 371 -13.13 2.21 -37.56
CA PHE A 371 -13.14 1.17 -38.61
C PHE A 371 -13.13 -0.26 -38.08
N LEU A 372 -12.68 -0.48 -36.84
CA LEU A 372 -12.70 -1.75 -36.13
C LEU A 372 -13.43 -1.60 -34.80
N VAL A 373 -13.87 -2.72 -34.22
CA VAL A 373 -14.38 -2.73 -32.85
C VAL A 373 -13.20 -2.55 -31.91
N THR A 374 -13.14 -1.39 -31.26
CA THR A 374 -12.08 -1.03 -30.32
C THR A 374 -12.65 -0.52 -29.01
N SER A 375 -12.00 -0.85 -27.90
CA SER A 375 -12.27 -0.31 -26.56
C SER A 375 -10.96 -0.05 -25.84
N ILE A 376 -10.86 1.08 -25.13
CA ILE A 376 -9.79 1.26 -24.14
C ILE A 376 -10.21 0.45 -22.91
N GLU A 377 -9.35 -0.47 -22.48
CA GLU A 377 -9.56 -1.37 -21.35
C GLU A 377 -8.37 -1.27 -20.38
N GLU A 378 -8.56 -1.70 -19.13
CA GLU A 378 -7.46 -1.93 -18.20
C GLU A 378 -6.47 -2.92 -18.81
N ASN A 379 -5.17 -2.68 -18.63
CA ASN A 379 -4.14 -3.55 -19.17
C ASN A 379 -4.31 -4.98 -18.60
N PRO A 380 -4.59 -6.00 -19.44
CA PRO A 380 -4.85 -7.36 -18.97
C PRO A 380 -3.60 -8.08 -18.45
N ASP A 381 -2.41 -7.55 -18.74
CA ASP A 381 -1.12 -8.05 -18.24
C ASP A 381 -0.16 -6.88 -18.02
N PRO A 382 -0.27 -6.15 -16.88
CA PRO A 382 0.57 -5.01 -16.55
C PRO A 382 1.94 -5.47 -16.04
N SER A 383 2.64 -6.25 -16.84
CA SER A 383 3.93 -6.82 -16.51
C SER A 383 4.87 -6.87 -17.71
N GLY A 384 6.16 -7.13 -17.45
CA GLY A 384 7.15 -7.28 -18.51
C GLY A 384 7.35 -6.00 -19.33
N ALA A 385 7.16 -6.10 -20.65
CA ALA A 385 7.44 -5.01 -21.60
C ALA A 385 6.38 -3.90 -21.58
N ASN A 386 5.20 -4.12 -20.98
CA ASN A 386 4.17 -3.09 -20.86
C ASN A 386 3.56 -3.05 -19.45
N ILE A 387 3.80 -1.95 -18.75
CA ILE A 387 3.34 -1.72 -17.37
C ILE A 387 2.30 -0.60 -17.29
N SER A 388 1.72 -0.19 -18.42
CA SER A 388 0.69 0.85 -18.47
C SER A 388 -0.60 0.40 -17.78
N ASP A 389 -1.40 1.38 -17.36
CA ASP A 389 -2.70 1.14 -16.74
C ASP A 389 -3.79 0.81 -17.76
N SER A 390 -3.71 1.38 -18.97
CA SER A 390 -4.74 1.25 -20.00
C SER A 390 -4.14 0.94 -21.37
N VAL A 391 -4.89 0.18 -22.17
CA VAL A 391 -4.47 -0.26 -23.50
C VAL A 391 -5.66 -0.23 -24.46
N LEU A 392 -5.40 -0.22 -25.76
CA LEU A 392 -6.47 -0.39 -26.75
C LEU A 392 -6.63 -1.85 -27.11
N LYS A 393 -7.83 -2.38 -26.91
CA LYS A 393 -8.23 -3.67 -27.44
C LYS A 393 -8.74 -3.53 -28.86
N VAL A 394 -8.24 -4.39 -29.74
CA VAL A 394 -8.63 -4.49 -31.14
C VAL A 394 -9.14 -5.91 -31.39
N THR A 395 -10.34 -6.05 -31.94
CA THR A 395 -10.88 -7.34 -32.37
C THR A 395 -10.93 -7.39 -33.88
N ASP A 396 -10.23 -8.36 -34.47
CA ASP A 396 -10.42 -8.76 -35.86
C ASP A 396 -11.62 -9.71 -35.90
N ASN A 397 -12.66 -9.40 -36.67
CA ASN A 397 -13.85 -10.26 -36.73
C ASN A 397 -13.74 -11.33 -37.82
N GLY A 398 -12.67 -11.31 -38.63
CA GLY A 398 -12.38 -12.27 -39.68
C GLY A 398 -13.24 -12.13 -40.93
N THR A 399 -14.03 -11.07 -41.05
CA THR A 399 -14.96 -10.92 -42.17
C THR A 399 -14.34 -10.28 -43.41
N GLU A 400 -13.27 -9.48 -43.25
CA GLU A 400 -12.58 -8.81 -44.34
C GLU A 400 -11.04 -8.92 -44.21
N PRO A 401 -10.29 -9.17 -45.30
CA PRO A 401 -8.84 -9.37 -45.24
C PRO A 401 -8.03 -8.10 -44.96
N TRP A 402 -8.69 -6.96 -44.89
CA TRP A 402 -8.06 -5.63 -44.81
C TRP A 402 -8.74 -4.74 -43.77
N ASP A 403 -9.16 -5.35 -42.67
CA ASP A 403 -9.66 -4.65 -41.50
C ASP A 403 -8.59 -3.68 -40.97
N ALA A 404 -8.90 -2.39 -41.06
CA ALA A 404 -7.95 -1.31 -40.84
C ALA A 404 -8.15 -0.65 -39.48
N LEU A 405 -7.11 -0.62 -38.66
CA LEU A 405 -7.03 0.29 -37.52
C LEU A 405 -6.32 1.56 -37.96
N ILE A 406 -7.02 2.70 -37.91
CA ILE A 406 -6.52 3.98 -38.41
C ILE A 406 -6.32 4.95 -37.25
N PHE A 407 -5.14 5.57 -37.20
CA PHE A 407 -4.83 6.72 -36.36
C PHE A 407 -4.66 7.96 -37.24
N ASP A 408 -5.52 8.96 -37.08
CA ASP A 408 -5.50 10.22 -37.84
C ASP A 408 -5.01 11.38 -36.96
N PHE A 409 -3.95 12.05 -37.41
CA PHE A 409 -3.30 13.16 -36.71
C PHE A 409 -3.93 14.52 -37.03
N GLY A 410 -4.80 14.60 -38.03
CA GLY A 410 -5.36 15.86 -38.54
C GLY A 410 -4.34 16.78 -39.24
N GLY A 411 -3.06 16.41 -39.28
CA GLY A 411 -1.96 17.18 -39.86
C GLY A 411 -0.77 16.29 -40.23
N PRO A 412 0.25 16.84 -40.91
CA PRO A 412 1.39 16.06 -41.35
C PRO A 412 2.23 15.52 -40.19
N ILE A 413 2.68 14.27 -40.31
CA ILE A 413 3.59 13.61 -39.38
C ILE A 413 5.03 14.05 -39.70
N ASP A 414 5.81 14.46 -38.69
CA ASP A 414 7.22 14.78 -38.85
C ASP A 414 8.08 13.50 -38.72
N LEU A 415 8.69 13.09 -39.82
CA LEU A 415 9.54 11.89 -39.92
C LEU A 415 11.02 12.23 -40.13
N THR A 416 11.42 13.49 -39.91
CA THR A 416 12.77 13.94 -40.25
C THR A 416 13.86 13.29 -39.38
N THR A 417 13.57 13.04 -38.11
CA THR A 417 14.49 12.41 -37.14
C THR A 417 13.91 11.14 -36.49
N THR A 418 12.59 11.08 -36.29
CA THR A 418 11.90 9.91 -35.74
C THR A 418 11.09 9.22 -36.84
N ASN A 419 11.68 8.21 -37.47
CA ASN A 419 11.12 7.55 -38.66
C ASN A 419 10.99 6.03 -38.51
N TYR A 420 11.12 5.52 -37.29
CA TYR A 420 10.81 4.14 -36.95
C TYR A 420 9.52 4.11 -36.16
N LEU A 421 8.46 3.55 -36.76
CA LEU A 421 7.18 3.38 -36.09
C LEU A 421 7.27 2.18 -35.15
N ARG A 422 6.91 2.37 -33.90
CA ARG A 422 6.89 1.34 -32.85
C ARG A 422 5.49 1.15 -32.32
N ILE A 423 5.20 -0.08 -31.93
CA ILE A 423 3.94 -0.48 -31.31
C ILE A 423 4.19 -1.69 -30.40
N LYS A 424 3.66 -1.66 -29.18
CA LYS A 424 3.61 -2.84 -28.32
C LYS A 424 2.32 -3.59 -28.59
N ILE A 425 2.41 -4.92 -28.70
CA ILE A 425 1.27 -5.79 -29.01
C ILE A 425 1.32 -7.01 -28.10
N LEU A 426 0.22 -7.27 -27.40
CA LEU A 426 -0.10 -8.55 -26.77
C LEU A 426 -1.15 -9.25 -27.65
N ALA A 427 -0.73 -10.32 -28.31
CA ALA A 427 -1.54 -11.02 -29.30
C ALA A 427 -1.98 -12.41 -28.81
N SER A 428 -3.20 -12.80 -29.18
CA SER A 428 -3.75 -14.14 -28.95
C SER A 428 -3.31 -15.18 -30.00
N ARG A 429 -2.77 -14.74 -31.13
CA ARG A 429 -2.32 -15.60 -32.24
C ARG A 429 -1.21 -14.93 -33.05
N ALA A 430 -0.33 -15.75 -33.65
CA ALA A 430 0.69 -15.30 -34.58
C ALA A 430 0.08 -15.05 -35.96
N VAL A 431 0.26 -13.86 -36.52
CA VAL A 431 -0.38 -13.40 -37.77
C VAL A 431 0.51 -12.42 -38.53
N PRO A 432 0.30 -12.22 -39.85
CA PRO A 432 0.89 -11.09 -40.57
C PRO A 432 0.44 -9.75 -39.96
N LEU A 433 1.32 -8.77 -39.95
CA LEU A 433 1.01 -7.41 -39.52
C LEU A 433 1.52 -6.44 -40.58
N LEU A 434 0.63 -5.60 -41.12
CA LEU A 434 1.01 -4.55 -42.05
C LEU A 434 0.88 -3.20 -41.37
N ALA A 435 1.97 -2.44 -41.32
CA ALA A 435 1.95 -1.02 -40.99
C ALA A 435 1.98 -0.20 -42.27
N LYS A 436 1.17 0.85 -42.33
CA LYS A 436 1.04 1.73 -43.49
C LYS A 436 0.99 3.19 -43.08
N LEU A 437 1.74 4.02 -43.79
CA LEU A 437 1.57 5.48 -43.76
C LEU A 437 0.73 5.90 -44.96
N GLU A 438 -0.27 6.75 -44.72
CA GLU A 438 -1.09 7.31 -45.80
C GLU A 438 -1.66 8.70 -45.50
N GLY A 439 -2.42 9.21 -46.48
CA GLY A 439 -2.99 10.55 -46.45
C GLY A 439 -1.96 11.64 -46.76
N GLY A 440 -2.32 12.90 -46.52
CA GLY A 440 -1.50 14.04 -46.94
C GLY A 440 -1.34 14.14 -48.48
N THR A 441 -0.15 14.56 -48.95
CA THR A 441 0.15 14.71 -50.39
C THR A 441 1.06 13.61 -50.95
N SER A 442 1.58 12.73 -50.10
CA SER A 442 2.46 11.62 -50.52
C SER A 442 1.67 10.34 -50.82
N PRO A 443 2.16 9.49 -51.75
CA PRO A 443 1.57 8.17 -51.98
C PRO A 443 1.79 7.28 -50.74
N GLY A 444 0.82 6.45 -50.40
CA GLY A 444 0.93 5.57 -49.22
C GLY A 444 2.14 4.62 -49.28
N LYS A 445 2.71 4.35 -48.11
CA LYS A 445 3.87 3.46 -47.93
C LYS A 445 3.48 2.31 -47.01
N GLU A 446 3.79 1.10 -47.43
CA GLU A 446 3.46 -0.16 -46.74
C GLU A 446 4.74 -0.87 -46.30
N VAL A 447 4.77 -1.36 -45.05
CA VAL A 447 5.88 -2.15 -44.49
C VAL A 447 5.30 -3.35 -43.77
N TRP A 448 5.66 -4.55 -44.24
CA TRP A 448 5.22 -5.82 -43.66
C TRP A 448 6.08 -6.23 -42.47
N GLY A 449 5.41 -6.73 -41.44
CA GLY A 449 5.97 -7.46 -40.32
C GLY A 449 5.15 -8.73 -40.04
N ALA A 450 5.47 -9.39 -38.94
CA ALA A 450 4.73 -10.55 -38.47
C ALA A 450 4.70 -10.57 -36.94
N ILE A 451 3.51 -10.74 -36.39
CA ILE A 451 3.32 -11.03 -34.97
C ILE A 451 3.75 -12.49 -34.76
N THR A 452 4.81 -12.68 -33.98
CA THR A 452 5.39 -14.02 -33.72
C THR A 452 5.39 -14.38 -32.24
N VAL A 453 5.25 -13.39 -31.35
CA VAL A 453 5.10 -13.57 -29.90
C VAL A 453 3.61 -13.60 -29.56
N VAL A 454 3.17 -14.62 -28.83
CA VAL A 454 1.77 -14.87 -28.49
C VAL A 454 1.66 -15.06 -26.98
N GLY A 455 0.66 -14.42 -26.38
CA GLY A 455 0.38 -14.52 -24.94
C GLY A 455 1.29 -13.69 -24.04
N GLU A 456 2.22 -12.91 -24.62
CA GLU A 456 3.11 -11.99 -23.91
C GLU A 456 3.27 -10.70 -24.73
N TRP A 457 3.58 -9.58 -24.08
CA TRP A 457 3.84 -8.30 -24.75
C TRP A 457 5.14 -8.34 -25.56
N ALA A 458 5.09 -7.87 -26.81
CA ALA A 458 6.27 -7.64 -27.65
C ALA A 458 6.19 -6.29 -28.37
N GLU A 459 7.34 -5.63 -28.56
CA GLU A 459 7.46 -4.41 -29.37
C GLU A 459 7.77 -4.77 -30.83
N TYR A 460 7.05 -4.16 -31.76
CA TYR A 460 7.24 -4.31 -33.19
C TYR A 460 7.67 -2.98 -33.80
N VAL A 461 8.64 -3.03 -34.72
CA VAL A 461 9.29 -1.85 -35.29
C VAL A 461 9.19 -1.88 -36.81
N PHE A 462 8.81 -0.76 -37.41
CA PHE A 462 8.68 -0.58 -38.87
C PHE A 462 9.55 0.59 -39.32
N ASP A 463 10.46 0.31 -40.27
CA ASP A 463 11.36 1.30 -40.86
C ASP A 463 10.64 2.12 -41.95
N PHE A 464 10.42 3.41 -41.66
CA PHE A 464 9.93 4.41 -42.60
C PHE A 464 10.98 5.49 -42.88
N SER A 465 12.28 5.18 -42.73
CA SER A 465 13.36 6.13 -42.96
C SER A 465 13.39 6.69 -44.38
N ASP A 466 12.94 5.91 -45.37
CA ASP A 466 12.76 6.37 -46.75
C ASP A 466 11.59 7.37 -46.93
N GLN A 467 10.78 7.58 -45.90
CA GLN A 467 9.69 8.54 -45.84
C GLN A 467 10.05 9.83 -45.08
N ALA A 468 11.31 10.06 -44.72
CA ALA A 468 11.73 11.23 -43.93
C ALA A 468 11.38 12.60 -44.56
N SER A 469 11.11 12.65 -45.88
CA SER A 469 10.66 13.85 -46.61
C SER A 469 9.22 13.76 -47.14
N ALA A 470 8.48 12.72 -46.74
CA ALA A 470 7.10 12.51 -47.18
C ALA A 470 6.10 13.32 -46.33
N ASN A 471 4.90 13.46 -46.85
CA ASN A 471 3.79 14.17 -46.23
C ASN A 471 2.61 13.20 -46.08
N HIS A 472 2.61 12.49 -44.95
CA HIS A 472 1.55 11.58 -44.51
C HIS A 472 0.84 12.17 -43.28
N ASN A 473 -0.41 11.81 -43.03
CA ASN A 473 -1.15 12.26 -41.84
C ASN A 473 -1.86 11.14 -41.09
N LYS A 474 -1.70 9.88 -41.53
CA LYS A 474 -2.30 8.70 -40.92
C LYS A 474 -1.30 7.58 -40.76
N VAL A 475 -1.46 6.84 -39.67
CA VAL A 475 -0.87 5.52 -39.46
C VAL A 475 -1.99 4.49 -39.50
N VAL A 476 -1.79 3.42 -40.26
CA VAL A 476 -2.79 2.36 -40.43
C VAL A 476 -2.14 1.02 -40.14
N PHE A 477 -2.79 0.22 -39.29
CA PHE A 477 -2.41 -1.16 -39.02
C PHE A 477 -3.46 -2.12 -39.58
N PHE A 478 -3.00 -3.19 -40.20
CA PHE A 478 -3.82 -4.33 -40.59
C PHE A 478 -3.30 -5.56 -39.84
N PHE A 479 -4.00 -5.92 -38.78
CA PHE A 479 -3.78 -7.19 -38.09
C PHE A 479 -4.29 -8.31 -38.98
N ASN A 480 -3.52 -9.39 -39.09
CA ASN A 480 -3.85 -10.51 -39.98
C ASN A 480 -4.07 -10.12 -41.45
N GLY A 481 -3.36 -9.08 -41.91
CA GLY A 481 -3.55 -8.51 -43.24
C GLY A 481 -3.43 -9.52 -44.38
N ASN A 482 -4.31 -9.40 -45.38
CA ASN A 482 -4.44 -10.29 -46.53
C ASN A 482 -4.85 -11.73 -46.20
N GLN A 483 -5.36 -12.00 -44.99
CA GLN A 483 -5.91 -13.30 -44.61
C GLN A 483 -7.42 -13.22 -44.37
N ASN A 484 -8.14 -14.30 -44.70
CA ASN A 484 -9.59 -14.42 -44.48
C ASN A 484 -9.89 -15.51 -43.43
N ASP A 485 -9.03 -15.64 -42.42
CA ASP A 485 -9.08 -16.71 -41.42
C ASP A 485 -9.20 -16.19 -39.98
N GLY A 486 -9.42 -14.88 -39.81
CA GLY A 486 -9.69 -14.26 -38.52
C GLY A 486 -11.02 -14.76 -37.92
N THR A 487 -11.20 -14.49 -36.64
CA THR A 487 -12.39 -14.84 -35.86
C THR A 487 -12.59 -13.78 -34.79
N ALA A 488 -13.83 -13.56 -34.33
CA ALA A 488 -14.10 -12.62 -33.22
C ALA A 488 -13.38 -12.95 -31.88
N THR A 489 -12.63 -14.05 -31.82
CA THR A 489 -11.76 -14.42 -30.69
C THR A 489 -10.29 -14.02 -30.90
N ASP A 490 -9.91 -13.57 -32.10
CA ASP A 490 -8.60 -12.99 -32.40
C ASP A 490 -8.56 -11.55 -31.87
N VAL A 491 -8.06 -11.45 -30.64
CA VAL A 491 -7.89 -10.17 -29.92
C VAL A 491 -6.43 -9.77 -29.91
N TYR A 492 -6.19 -8.48 -30.15
CA TYR A 492 -4.89 -7.84 -30.04
C TYR A 492 -5.03 -6.65 -29.07
N TYR A 493 -4.27 -6.65 -27.99
CA TYR A 493 -4.12 -5.47 -27.14
C TYR A 493 -2.89 -4.70 -27.61
N ILE A 494 -3.03 -3.40 -27.81
CA ILE A 494 -1.95 -2.56 -28.32
C ILE A 494 -1.73 -1.34 -27.44
N ASP A 495 -0.49 -0.88 -27.44
CA ASP A 495 -0.05 0.25 -26.64
C ASP A 495 1.24 0.90 -27.18
N ASP A 496 1.63 2.03 -26.59
CA ASP A 496 2.89 2.75 -26.82
C ASP A 496 3.18 2.97 -28.31
N ILE A 497 2.18 3.45 -29.05
CA ILE A 497 2.33 3.71 -30.47
C ILE A 497 3.09 5.02 -30.63
N ARG A 498 4.27 4.97 -31.23
CA ARG A 498 5.17 6.14 -31.35
C ARG A 498 6.11 6.05 -32.55
N PHE A 499 6.59 7.20 -33.00
CA PHE A 499 7.81 7.27 -33.81
C PHE A 499 9.03 7.44 -32.92
N ALA A 500 10.11 6.74 -33.26
CA ALA A 500 11.38 6.83 -32.57
C ALA A 500 12.53 6.98 -33.58
N GLU A 501 13.71 7.38 -33.08
CA GLU A 501 14.95 7.30 -33.84
C GLU A 501 15.32 5.83 -34.09
N PHE A 502 16.23 5.61 -35.06
CA PHE A 502 16.83 4.30 -35.26
C PHE A 502 17.57 3.88 -33.99
N ASP A 503 17.21 2.71 -33.47
CA ASP A 503 17.90 2.08 -32.37
C ASP A 503 18.40 0.72 -32.87
N PRO A 504 19.73 0.54 -33.03
CA PRO A 504 20.28 -0.74 -33.49
C PRO A 504 20.04 -1.88 -32.51
N CYS A 505 19.60 -1.58 -31.29
CA CYS A 505 19.34 -2.53 -30.22
C CYS A 505 17.84 -2.73 -29.93
N ALA A 506 16.95 -2.13 -30.75
CA ALA A 506 15.52 -2.32 -30.61
C ALA A 506 15.13 -3.80 -30.68
N GLY A 507 14.34 -4.27 -29.71
CA GLY A 507 13.86 -5.65 -29.66
C GLY A 507 14.89 -6.68 -29.17
N VAL A 508 16.09 -6.26 -28.76
CA VAL A 508 17.06 -7.18 -28.14
C VAL A 508 16.59 -7.51 -26.71
N ILE A 509 16.25 -8.78 -26.50
CA ILE A 509 15.87 -9.30 -25.18
C ILE A 509 17.15 -9.51 -24.34
N PRO A 510 17.24 -8.95 -23.12
CA PRO A 510 18.38 -9.18 -22.23
C PRO A 510 18.66 -10.68 -21.98
N ASP A 511 19.86 -11.14 -22.32
CA ASP A 511 20.41 -12.42 -21.88
C ASP A 511 21.28 -12.17 -20.65
N LEU A 512 20.74 -12.40 -19.46
CA LEU A 512 21.43 -12.16 -18.18
C LEU A 512 22.69 -13.02 -17.97
N SER A 513 22.97 -13.99 -18.84
CA SER A 513 24.27 -14.65 -18.82
C SER A 513 25.37 -13.83 -19.47
N ILE A 514 25.03 -12.87 -20.32
CA ILE A 514 25.98 -11.89 -20.86
C ILE A 514 26.07 -10.75 -19.85
N VAL A 515 27.28 -10.47 -19.35
CA VAL A 515 27.51 -9.32 -18.48
C VAL A 515 27.50 -8.05 -19.33
N ASN A 516 28.35 -8.04 -20.35
CA ASN A 516 28.42 -6.94 -21.30
C ASN A 516 29.10 -7.39 -22.61
N ASN A 517 28.50 -7.11 -23.76
CA ASN A 517 29.13 -7.26 -25.08
C ASN A 517 29.43 -5.92 -25.78
N PHE A 518 29.15 -4.81 -25.12
CA PHE A 518 29.38 -3.45 -25.61
C PHE A 518 28.62 -3.06 -26.89
N GLU A 519 27.61 -3.85 -27.27
CA GLU A 519 26.58 -3.47 -28.25
C GLU A 519 25.19 -3.44 -27.61
N CYS A 520 24.39 -4.49 -27.77
CA CYS A 520 22.99 -4.51 -27.37
C CYS A 520 22.72 -5.38 -26.13
N GLN A 521 23.73 -6.11 -25.64
CA GLN A 521 23.68 -6.92 -24.42
C GLN A 521 24.57 -6.29 -23.36
N GLN A 522 24.27 -5.04 -22.97
CA GLN A 522 24.98 -4.28 -21.94
C GLN A 522 24.27 -4.39 -20.58
N ASN A 523 24.07 -5.63 -20.11
CA ASN A 523 23.25 -5.89 -18.92
C ASN A 523 23.84 -5.27 -17.64
N TYR A 524 25.17 -5.10 -17.60
CA TYR A 524 25.87 -4.45 -16.50
C TYR A 524 27.04 -3.60 -17.01
N GLU A 525 27.05 -2.32 -16.63
CA GLU A 525 28.09 -1.37 -17.01
C GLU A 525 29.33 -1.44 -16.10
N PRO A 526 30.53 -1.14 -16.63
CA PRO A 526 31.69 -0.90 -15.78
C PRO A 526 31.49 0.38 -14.96
N VAL A 527 31.75 0.31 -13.65
CA VAL A 527 31.49 1.42 -12.72
C VAL A 527 32.73 2.23 -12.34
N CYS A 528 33.90 1.60 -12.34
CA CYS A 528 35.18 2.19 -11.93
C CYS A 528 36.33 1.19 -12.23
N CYS A 529 37.58 1.43 -11.85
CA CYS A 529 38.22 2.63 -11.30
C CYS A 529 39.36 3.09 -12.22
N ILE A 530 39.60 2.35 -13.30
CA ILE A 530 40.58 2.64 -14.33
C ILE A 530 39.93 3.31 -15.54
N PRO A 531 40.66 4.12 -16.32
CA PRO A 531 40.11 4.74 -17.51
C PRO A 531 39.61 3.71 -18.53
N PHE A 532 38.34 3.83 -18.92
CA PHE A 532 37.73 3.01 -19.97
C PHE A 532 36.83 3.84 -20.90
N GLU A 533 36.63 3.34 -22.12
CA GLU A 533 35.76 3.96 -23.13
C GLU A 533 35.24 2.89 -24.09
N ILE A 534 33.94 2.88 -24.39
CA ILE A 534 33.39 2.04 -25.47
C ILE A 534 33.71 2.72 -26.80
N ILE A 535 34.40 2.01 -27.68
CA ILE A 535 34.81 2.52 -29.00
C ILE A 535 34.45 1.54 -30.10
N ALA A 536 34.43 2.01 -31.35
CA ALA A 536 34.38 1.11 -32.50
C ALA A 536 35.56 0.12 -32.45
N ASN A 537 35.28 -1.17 -32.68
CA ASN A 537 36.30 -2.21 -32.60
C ASN A 537 37.46 -1.92 -33.58
N PRO A 538 38.67 -1.58 -33.08
CA PRO A 538 39.80 -1.18 -33.94
C PRO A 538 40.40 -2.38 -34.69
N THR A 539 40.02 -3.60 -34.32
CA THR A 539 40.60 -4.85 -34.80
C THR A 539 39.53 -5.93 -35.03
N LYS A 540 38.59 -5.67 -35.95
CA LYS A 540 37.52 -6.61 -36.36
C LYS A 540 38.08 -7.82 -37.12
N ALA A 541 38.68 -8.77 -36.42
CA ALA A 541 39.33 -9.94 -37.01
C ALA A 541 39.40 -11.13 -36.04
N GLY A 542 39.58 -12.33 -36.60
CA GLY A 542 39.72 -13.55 -35.80
C GLY A 542 38.42 -13.91 -35.09
N ILE A 543 38.49 -14.17 -33.78
CA ILE A 543 37.34 -14.59 -32.96
C ILE A 543 36.42 -13.44 -32.54
N ASN A 544 36.83 -12.18 -32.80
CA ASN A 544 36.03 -11.02 -32.50
C ASN A 544 35.84 -10.15 -33.75
N THR A 545 34.61 -10.14 -34.26
CA THR A 545 34.17 -9.35 -35.42
C THR A 545 33.09 -8.35 -35.05
N SER A 546 32.95 -8.06 -33.75
CA SER A 546 31.97 -7.16 -33.17
C SER A 546 32.15 -5.71 -33.67
N ASP A 547 31.11 -4.90 -33.50
CA ASP A 547 31.14 -3.51 -33.97
C ASP A 547 31.77 -2.57 -32.95
N ALA A 548 31.63 -2.87 -31.66
CA ALA A 548 32.15 -2.08 -30.55
C ALA A 548 32.88 -2.96 -29.53
N VAL A 549 33.79 -2.35 -28.78
CA VAL A 549 34.56 -3.00 -27.70
C VAL A 549 34.82 -2.00 -26.59
N LEU A 550 35.08 -2.50 -25.38
CA LEU A 550 35.57 -1.66 -24.30
C LEU A 550 37.08 -1.51 -24.39
N LYS A 551 37.56 -0.28 -24.57
CA LYS A 551 38.97 0.08 -24.41
C LYS A 551 39.25 0.36 -22.95
N VAL A 552 40.22 -0.34 -22.37
CA VAL A 552 40.75 -0.11 -21.02
C VAL A 552 42.19 0.37 -21.12
N THR A 553 42.51 1.43 -20.37
CA THR A 553 43.85 2.01 -20.32
C THR A 553 44.41 1.85 -18.90
N ASP A 554 45.54 1.16 -18.78
CA ASP A 554 46.33 1.16 -17.54
C ASP A 554 46.98 2.53 -17.39
N ASN A 555 46.75 3.23 -16.29
CA ASN A 555 47.24 4.60 -16.11
C ASN A 555 48.71 4.65 -15.63
N GLY A 556 49.27 3.50 -15.23
CA GLY A 556 50.61 3.34 -14.65
C GLY A 556 50.79 3.89 -13.23
N THR A 557 49.71 4.17 -12.49
CA THR A 557 49.77 4.79 -11.16
C THR A 557 49.77 3.75 -10.04
N GLU A 558 49.11 2.59 -10.20
CA GLU A 558 49.05 1.54 -9.17
C GLU A 558 49.05 0.12 -9.75
N PRO A 559 49.65 -0.88 -9.07
CA PRO A 559 49.70 -2.27 -9.53
C PRO A 559 48.37 -3.05 -9.44
N TRP A 560 47.32 -2.43 -8.91
CA TRP A 560 46.00 -3.03 -8.65
C TRP A 560 44.87 -2.21 -9.26
N ASP A 561 45.15 -1.66 -10.43
CA ASP A 561 44.21 -0.98 -11.28
C ASP A 561 43.08 -1.93 -11.71
N ALA A 562 41.86 -1.62 -11.25
CA ALA A 562 40.70 -2.50 -11.35
C ALA A 562 39.65 -1.98 -12.35
N LEU A 563 39.17 -2.85 -13.24
CA LEU A 563 37.89 -2.69 -13.92
C LEU A 563 36.81 -3.42 -13.11
N VAL A 564 35.77 -2.71 -12.69
CA VAL A 564 34.72 -3.24 -11.82
C VAL A 564 33.38 -3.19 -12.54
N PHE A 565 32.65 -4.31 -12.54
CA PHE A 565 31.23 -4.39 -12.86
C PHE A 565 30.47 -4.66 -11.56
N ASP A 566 29.56 -3.77 -11.18
CA ASP A 566 28.70 -3.92 -10.00
C ASP A 566 27.27 -4.26 -10.45
N LEU A 567 26.84 -5.49 -10.20
CA LEU A 567 25.55 -5.98 -10.67
C LEU A 567 24.40 -5.54 -9.74
N GLY A 568 24.70 -5.02 -8.54
CA GLY A 568 23.73 -4.67 -7.49
C GLY A 568 23.03 -5.86 -6.83
N ALA A 569 22.74 -6.89 -7.61
CA ALA A 569 22.16 -8.16 -7.22
C ALA A 569 23.22 -9.27 -7.08
N VAL A 570 22.82 -10.39 -6.46
CA VAL A 570 23.67 -11.57 -6.34
C VAL A 570 23.85 -12.22 -7.70
N ILE A 571 25.10 -12.49 -8.07
CA ILE A 571 25.45 -13.24 -9.28
C ILE A 571 25.01 -14.71 -9.08
N ASN A 572 24.11 -15.21 -9.92
CA ASN A 572 23.68 -16.60 -9.86
C ASN A 572 24.70 -17.52 -10.55
N LEU A 573 25.50 -18.23 -9.76
CA LEU A 573 26.54 -19.16 -10.23
C LEU A 573 26.12 -20.64 -10.13
N SER A 574 24.83 -20.93 -9.92
CA SER A 574 24.36 -22.32 -9.71
C SER A 574 24.41 -23.18 -10.98
N THR A 575 24.32 -22.57 -12.16
CA THR A 575 24.26 -23.26 -13.46
C THR A 575 25.33 -22.80 -14.44
N LYS A 576 25.57 -21.49 -14.55
CA LYS A 576 26.65 -20.88 -15.35
C LYS A 576 27.68 -20.27 -14.41
N ASN A 577 28.87 -20.83 -14.36
CA ASN A 577 29.87 -20.51 -13.33
C ASN A 577 31.28 -20.33 -13.88
N LYS A 578 31.41 -20.25 -15.20
CA LYS A 578 32.67 -19.90 -15.87
C LYS A 578 32.52 -18.54 -16.51
N LEU A 579 33.34 -17.59 -16.06
CA LEU A 579 33.40 -16.26 -16.67
C LEU A 579 34.30 -16.33 -17.88
N LYS A 580 33.76 -15.97 -19.04
CA LYS A 580 34.50 -15.83 -20.29
C LYS A 580 34.60 -14.38 -20.71
N ILE A 581 35.72 -14.06 -21.34
CA ILE A 581 36.03 -12.72 -21.83
C ILE A 581 36.96 -12.80 -23.02
N LYS A 582 36.68 -12.04 -24.08
CA LYS A 582 37.62 -11.85 -25.18
C LYS A 582 38.48 -10.63 -24.90
N ILE A 583 39.79 -10.79 -25.04
CA ILE A 583 40.75 -9.70 -24.82
C ILE A 583 41.74 -9.63 -25.98
N TRP A 584 41.98 -8.41 -26.45
CA TRP A 584 43.10 -8.07 -27.34
C TRP A 584 44.03 -7.10 -26.61
N SER A 585 45.34 -7.37 -26.65
CA SER A 585 46.37 -6.46 -26.14
C SER A 585 47.66 -6.59 -26.95
N SER A 586 48.47 -5.54 -26.99
CA SER A 586 49.80 -5.57 -27.62
C SER A 586 50.87 -6.24 -26.73
N LYS A 587 50.54 -6.56 -25.47
CA LYS A 587 51.45 -7.16 -24.48
C LYS A 587 50.86 -8.42 -23.85
N ALA A 588 51.76 -9.30 -23.41
CA ALA A 588 51.42 -10.42 -22.54
C ALA A 588 51.67 -10.02 -21.07
N VAL A 589 50.65 -10.13 -20.23
CA VAL A 589 50.65 -9.66 -18.84
C VAL A 589 49.81 -10.56 -17.94
N PRO A 590 50.02 -10.56 -16.61
CA PRO A 590 49.10 -11.20 -15.67
C PRO A 590 47.68 -10.64 -15.79
N LEU A 591 46.69 -11.49 -15.55
CA LEU A 591 45.28 -11.11 -15.52
C LEU A 591 44.63 -11.77 -14.31
N LEU A 592 43.96 -10.99 -13.47
CA LEU A 592 43.22 -11.53 -12.33
C LEU A 592 41.73 -11.24 -12.52
N ALA A 593 40.90 -12.28 -12.47
CA ALA A 593 39.47 -12.13 -12.28
C ALA A 593 39.12 -12.41 -10.82
N LYS A 594 38.31 -11.52 -10.23
CA LYS A 594 37.90 -11.59 -8.84
C LYS A 594 36.39 -11.41 -8.72
N LEU A 595 35.77 -12.20 -7.86
CA LEU A 595 34.41 -12.01 -7.40
C LEU A 595 34.41 -11.46 -5.97
N GLU A 596 33.59 -10.45 -5.74
CA GLU A 596 33.43 -9.86 -4.41
C GLU A 596 32.05 -9.22 -4.21
N GLY A 597 31.83 -8.62 -3.03
CA GLY A 597 30.54 -8.09 -2.60
C GLY A 597 29.64 -9.17 -1.98
N GLY A 598 28.57 -8.73 -1.30
CA GLY A 598 27.71 -9.64 -0.54
C GLY A 598 28.31 -10.06 0.82
N THR A 599 27.97 -11.24 1.31
CA THR A 599 28.47 -11.77 2.60
C THR A 599 29.54 -12.84 2.45
N SER A 600 29.77 -13.34 1.23
CA SER A 600 30.82 -14.31 0.91
C SER A 600 32.17 -13.60 0.86
N GLY A 601 33.22 -14.26 1.34
CA GLY A 601 34.59 -13.75 1.21
C GLY A 601 35.03 -13.71 -0.26
N PRO A 602 35.85 -12.74 -0.68
CA PRO A 602 36.22 -12.59 -2.09
C PRO A 602 36.91 -13.83 -2.65
N LYS A 603 36.68 -14.10 -3.94
CA LYS A 603 37.32 -15.21 -4.67
C LYS A 603 38.16 -14.66 -5.82
N GLU A 604 39.42 -15.07 -5.86
CA GLU A 604 40.40 -14.66 -6.86
C GLU A 604 40.81 -15.85 -7.75
N VAL A 605 40.85 -15.64 -9.07
CA VAL A 605 41.30 -16.63 -10.05
C VAL A 605 42.29 -15.97 -11.00
N TRP A 606 43.55 -16.38 -10.88
CA TRP A 606 44.64 -15.89 -11.72
C TRP A 606 44.65 -16.55 -13.10
N GLY A 607 44.91 -15.73 -14.11
CA GLY A 607 45.25 -16.10 -15.47
C GLY A 607 46.36 -15.21 -16.01
N ALA A 608 46.56 -15.24 -17.32
CA ALA A 608 47.49 -14.35 -18.00
C ALA A 608 47.02 -14.12 -19.43
N ILE A 609 47.17 -12.89 -19.90
CA ILE A 609 47.12 -12.57 -21.32
C ILE A 609 48.41 -13.10 -21.93
N THR A 610 48.31 -14.11 -22.80
CA THR A 610 49.49 -14.82 -23.34
C THR A 610 49.75 -14.51 -24.81
N THR A 611 48.73 -14.08 -25.55
CA THR A 611 48.82 -13.77 -26.97
C THR A 611 48.78 -12.27 -27.18
N ALA A 612 49.90 -11.70 -27.65
CA ALA A 612 49.95 -10.31 -28.07
C ALA A 612 49.43 -10.13 -29.50
N ASN A 613 48.78 -9.00 -29.76
CA ASN A 613 48.27 -8.54 -31.05
C ASN A 613 47.22 -9.46 -31.71
N ALA A 614 46.48 -10.25 -30.93
CA ALA A 614 45.36 -11.04 -31.42
C ALA A 614 44.27 -11.20 -30.34
N TRP A 615 43.01 -11.27 -30.77
CA TRP A 615 41.89 -11.58 -29.89
C TRP A 615 42.01 -13.01 -29.35
N THR A 616 41.96 -13.14 -28.03
CA THR A 616 41.98 -14.44 -27.34
C THR A 616 40.85 -14.48 -26.33
N GLU A 617 40.13 -15.60 -26.26
CA GLU A 617 39.11 -15.85 -25.23
C GLU A 617 39.79 -16.46 -24.00
N TYR A 618 39.52 -15.86 -22.84
CA TYR A 618 40.00 -16.31 -21.53
C TYR A 618 38.82 -16.83 -20.72
N THR A 619 39.06 -17.83 -19.88
CA THR A 619 38.03 -18.44 -19.04
C THR A 619 38.50 -18.52 -17.59
N PHE A 620 37.67 -18.05 -16.67
CA PHE A 620 37.88 -18.13 -15.23
C PHE A 620 36.81 -19.01 -14.59
N ASP A 621 37.25 -20.08 -13.92
CA ASP A 621 36.35 -21.07 -13.32
C ASP A 621 36.02 -20.66 -11.87
N PHE A 622 34.75 -20.31 -11.64
CA PHE A 622 34.18 -20.00 -10.33
C PHE A 622 33.18 -21.06 -9.87
N SER A 623 33.27 -22.29 -10.38
CA SER A 623 32.35 -23.38 -10.02
C SER A 623 32.33 -23.71 -8.52
N ASP A 624 33.42 -23.45 -7.81
CA ASP A 624 33.48 -23.59 -6.35
C ASP A 624 32.71 -22.48 -5.59
N GLN A 625 32.19 -21.48 -6.32
CA GLN A 625 31.36 -20.39 -5.81
C GLN A 625 29.87 -20.54 -6.13
N ALA A 626 29.40 -21.72 -6.55
CA ALA A 626 28.00 -21.93 -6.97
C ALA A 626 26.93 -21.53 -5.93
N ALA A 627 27.28 -21.56 -4.64
CA ALA A 627 26.41 -21.16 -3.53
C ALA A 627 26.82 -19.83 -2.86
N ALA A 628 27.81 -19.12 -3.40
CA ALA A 628 28.25 -17.84 -2.88
C ALA A 628 27.33 -16.70 -3.33
N ASN A 629 27.42 -15.56 -2.66
CA ASN A 629 26.54 -14.40 -2.89
C ASN A 629 27.28 -13.14 -3.34
N HIS A 630 28.28 -13.32 -4.21
CA HIS A 630 29.04 -12.23 -4.83
C HIS A 630 28.12 -11.31 -5.63
N LYS A 631 28.50 -10.03 -5.73
CA LYS A 631 27.74 -9.01 -6.46
C LYS A 631 28.55 -8.28 -7.53
N LYS A 632 29.87 -8.44 -7.51
CA LYS A 632 30.80 -7.70 -8.38
C LYS A 632 31.75 -8.63 -9.10
N ILE A 633 32.07 -8.27 -10.33
CA ILE A 633 33.17 -8.83 -11.12
C ILE A 633 34.26 -7.77 -11.15
N VAL A 634 35.48 -8.13 -10.77
CA VAL A 634 36.63 -7.23 -10.76
C VAL A 634 37.75 -7.86 -11.59
N LEU A 635 38.23 -7.11 -12.59
CA LEU A 635 39.32 -7.52 -13.46
C LEU A 635 40.53 -6.63 -13.23
N PHE A 636 41.70 -7.24 -13.03
CA PHE A 636 42.97 -6.52 -12.93
C PHE A 636 43.86 -6.93 -14.10
N PHE A 637 44.09 -5.99 -15.00
CA PHE A 637 45.05 -6.16 -16.10
C PHE A 637 46.44 -5.81 -15.58
N ASN A 638 47.43 -6.63 -15.91
CA ASN A 638 48.80 -6.49 -15.39
C ASN A 638 48.89 -6.50 -13.84
N GLY A 639 47.98 -7.22 -13.19
CA GLY A 639 47.85 -7.21 -11.73
C GLY A 639 49.15 -7.57 -11.00
N ASN A 640 49.41 -6.86 -9.90
CA ASN A 640 50.61 -6.97 -9.06
C ASN A 640 51.93 -6.56 -9.74
N GLN A 641 51.89 -5.91 -10.92
CA GLN A 641 53.07 -5.38 -11.59
C GLN A 641 53.11 -3.85 -11.49
N ASN A 642 54.29 -3.28 -11.26
CA ASN A 642 54.50 -1.82 -11.15
C ASN A 642 55.11 -1.24 -12.44
N ASP A 643 54.85 -1.86 -13.59
CA ASP A 643 55.41 -1.48 -14.89
C ASP A 643 54.35 -1.07 -15.94
N GLY A 644 53.10 -0.90 -15.50
CA GLY A 644 52.01 -0.38 -16.31
C GLY A 644 52.25 1.07 -16.76
N THR A 645 51.72 1.42 -17.93
CA THR A 645 51.81 2.77 -18.50
C THR A 645 50.55 3.11 -19.28
N ALA A 646 50.26 4.40 -19.48
CA ALA A 646 49.15 4.87 -20.35
C ALA A 646 49.23 4.41 -21.83
N ALA A 647 50.32 3.76 -22.25
CA ALA A 647 50.42 3.11 -23.56
C ALA A 647 49.90 1.66 -23.55
N ASP A 648 49.61 1.10 -22.37
CA ASP A 648 49.11 -0.25 -22.18
C ASP A 648 47.60 -0.27 -22.26
N ILE A 649 47.14 -0.74 -23.42
CA ILE A 649 45.73 -0.78 -23.79
C ILE A 649 45.27 -2.23 -23.87
N TYR A 650 44.10 -2.49 -23.29
CA TYR A 650 43.39 -3.75 -23.35
C TYR A 650 42.03 -3.49 -23.98
N TYR A 651 41.72 -4.12 -25.11
CA TYR A 651 40.37 -4.14 -25.65
C TYR A 651 39.66 -5.39 -25.15
N ILE A 652 38.46 -5.21 -24.64
CA ILE A 652 37.66 -6.25 -23.99
C ILE A 652 36.33 -6.35 -24.71
N ASP A 653 35.86 -7.59 -24.84
CA ASP A 653 34.56 -7.88 -25.44
C ASP A 653 33.96 -9.19 -24.94
N ASP A 654 32.66 -9.40 -25.19
CA ASP A 654 31.91 -10.62 -24.91
C ASP A 654 32.12 -11.17 -23.49
N LEU A 655 31.95 -10.33 -22.47
CA LEU A 655 32.02 -10.75 -21.08
C LEU A 655 30.75 -11.51 -20.70
N LYS A 656 30.83 -12.81 -20.44
CA LYS A 656 29.66 -13.67 -20.19
C LYS A 656 29.93 -14.86 -19.27
N TRP A 657 28.87 -15.37 -18.67
CA TRP A 657 28.81 -16.61 -17.91
C TRP A 657 28.44 -17.79 -18.82
N GLU A 658 29.16 -18.89 -18.68
CA GLU A 658 28.85 -20.18 -19.30
C GLU A 658 28.73 -21.32 -18.30
#